data_AF-A0A1M4EQV5-F1
#
_entry.id   AF-A0A1M4EQV5-F1
#
_cell.length_a   1.000
_cell.length_b   1.000
_cell.length_c   1.000
_cell.angle_alpha   90.00
_cell.angle_beta   90.00
_cell.angle_gamma   90.00
#
_symmetry.space_group_name_H-M   'P 1'
#
loop_
_entity.id
_entity.type
_entity.pdbx_description
1 polymer ?
#
loop_
_entity_poly.entity_id
_entity_poly.type
_entity_poly.pdbx_seq_one_letter_code
_entity_poly.pdbx_strand_id
1 'polypeptide(L)'
;MLRYRLGPIVVALLAVLVAASGAVALVTGDTRLSVLLVYGRFPEQLDEVDTAHLVMLVLVGLAQVWALGQILPKPAAVLPQRHGGGARGGARGWDERLLRIVLYAWIGCELADRLPSWPELPEHLAQAAAVVLFFRVMRPVALGLRLVALVVGLLEPVRVLVSAIPWIEGAVLYDVLRLGGVSWLVWLVLTVAAQAKDGRWRRGTLWAGAVVAAEPLLVPELDFPFFWSYAWFEGARLLIDVVLVVWLGRSAREAGNEPKALAQARTGSKAPSAAAHRRPLRWWPAQAVAVVVPLVPAMVNCVNGVFTWIGPRGAIASWFSGDGWFLRQLWLPIDVLLGAGGASGLVLAAVLLQTRRLVLGTVGVLLVAAVVGVVSAVTTGDEGERAAQASETAIWNTPFPATAPTTAPATSLAADPATEPASEPTPAPTTGPTTDPTAAPTTGLASDAAAAPTTDPATHPATGLAGDAAAPPTTAPTPDAGTSGSEQVIVGLVRPFESRLTFHDESPPILFDELLTTEPGISPLWYSAAFTTSALLLLLAYGGHRVRRPYRTVMASVATAAALAFVPVSDQEPARFTTAAGCDGMDPDRVSGEQRFVCSVRRIESPPFGKDMPDERLIAYGRRLCDVYTRGDAQEAAAFGAAHGFAPLEQAALVRDICPKAEADVAQASAEDEAEMLAWEAEEQAMCDRAPRHRPLVEPVRATREKEPVWPEVWLEAYEGDGMPDDGLYGQELDLVAVAPGHLLIEVETTYRVCVTTETYDRRPPVETKGWAHVVEVGYESPTGTIELTDNLAGVELPDLSLRGRKGHYRIRVHYDPPDWERKVGQRLLVMAWPGRGDARVVHRAPPR
;
A
#
# COMPACT_ATOMS: atom_id res chain seq x y z
N MET A 1 -53.79 -0.11 9.81
CA MET A 1 -53.35 0.62 8.59
C MET A 1 -52.04 1.40 8.79
N LEU A 2 -51.71 1.91 10.00
CA LEU A 2 -50.50 2.72 10.23
C LEU A 2 -49.16 2.00 9.95
N ARG A 3 -49.04 0.71 10.31
CA ARG A 3 -47.79 -0.07 10.16
C ARG A 3 -47.31 -0.22 8.71
N TYR A 4 -48.16 0.04 7.71
CA TYR A 4 -47.84 -0.12 6.29
C TYR A 4 -47.37 1.17 5.59
N ARG A 5 -47.53 2.35 6.23
CA ARG A 5 -47.06 3.63 5.69
C ARG A 5 -45.73 4.09 6.27
N LEU A 6 -45.29 3.51 7.39
CA LEU A 6 -44.06 3.93 8.06
C LEU A 6 -42.81 3.65 7.22
N GLY A 7 -42.75 2.54 6.48
CA GLY A 7 -41.56 2.18 5.69
C GLY A 7 -41.12 3.27 4.69
N PRO A 8 -41.99 3.69 3.75
CA PRO A 8 -41.66 4.76 2.81
C PRO A 8 -41.34 6.10 3.48
N ILE A 9 -41.99 6.42 4.61
CA ILE A 9 -41.74 7.65 5.36
C ILE A 9 -40.35 7.61 5.99
N VAL A 10 -39.96 6.50 6.62
CA VAL A 10 -38.62 6.33 7.22
C VAL A 10 -37.54 6.42 6.14
N VAL A 11 -37.73 5.78 4.99
CA VAL A 11 -36.79 5.87 3.86
C VAL A 11 -36.67 7.31 3.36
N ALA A 12 -37.78 8.05 3.21
CA ALA A 12 -37.75 9.44 2.80
C ALA A 12 -37.03 10.35 3.83
N LEU A 13 -37.30 10.15 5.12
CA LEU A 13 -36.64 10.90 6.20
C LEU A 13 -35.14 10.64 6.23
N LEU A 14 -34.70 9.39 6.07
CA LEU A 14 -33.28 9.05 6.03
C LEU A 14 -32.59 9.64 4.79
N ALA A 15 -33.25 9.64 3.62
CA ALA A 15 -32.70 10.25 2.41
C ALA A 15 -32.47 11.77 2.61
N VAL A 16 -33.45 12.45 3.22
CA VAL A 16 -33.33 13.88 3.56
C VAL A 16 -32.21 14.10 4.57
N LEU A 17 -32.09 13.23 5.58
CA LEU A 17 -31.04 13.32 6.60
C LEU A 17 -29.63 13.18 6.00
N VAL A 18 -29.42 12.23 5.08
CA VAL A 18 -28.14 12.05 4.36
C VAL A 18 -27.82 13.25 3.46
N ALA A 19 -28.81 13.75 2.72
CA ALA A 19 -28.60 14.93 1.88
C ALA A 19 -28.31 16.19 2.71
N ALA A 20 -29.01 16.36 3.84
CA ALA A 20 -28.80 17.47 4.76
C ALA A 20 -27.43 17.39 5.45
N SER A 21 -26.96 16.21 5.86
CA SER A 21 -25.64 16.07 6.47
C SER A 21 -24.54 16.44 5.47
N GLY A 22 -24.65 16.03 4.21
CA GLY A 22 -23.73 16.42 3.15
C GLY A 22 -23.71 17.93 2.91
N ALA A 23 -24.87 18.58 2.91
CA ALA A 23 -24.95 20.04 2.76
C ALA A 23 -24.36 20.79 3.96
N VAL A 24 -24.59 20.31 5.18
CA VAL A 24 -23.97 20.86 6.39
C VAL A 24 -22.46 20.72 6.32
N ALA A 25 -21.96 19.52 6.04
CA ALA A 25 -20.53 19.25 5.91
C ALA A 25 -19.84 20.13 4.86
N LEU A 26 -20.49 20.37 3.71
CA LEU A 26 -19.96 21.24 2.67
C LEU A 26 -19.84 22.71 3.13
N VAL A 27 -20.75 23.17 3.99
CA VAL A 27 -20.80 24.55 4.48
C VAL A 27 -19.90 24.76 5.70
N THR A 28 -19.84 23.78 6.61
CA THR A 28 -19.14 23.93 7.90
C THR A 28 -17.76 23.28 7.93
N GLY A 29 -17.45 22.40 6.97
CA GLY A 29 -16.28 21.51 7.03
C GLY A 29 -16.46 20.32 7.99
N ASP A 30 -17.58 20.21 8.72
CA ASP A 30 -17.82 19.13 9.68
C ASP A 30 -18.49 17.92 9.01
N THR A 31 -17.69 16.91 8.68
CA THR A 31 -18.14 15.67 8.02
C THR A 31 -18.63 14.59 8.97
N ARG A 32 -18.58 14.81 10.29
CA ARG A 32 -18.85 13.78 11.31
C ARG A 32 -20.22 13.15 11.16
N LEU A 33 -21.25 13.95 10.85
CA LEU A 33 -22.60 13.45 10.67
C LEU A 33 -22.74 12.59 9.40
N SER A 34 -22.09 12.97 8.30
CA SER A 34 -22.11 12.19 7.05
C SER A 34 -21.36 10.86 7.22
N VAL A 35 -20.20 10.90 7.88
CA VAL A 35 -19.42 9.69 8.20
C VAL A 35 -20.23 8.75 9.11
N LEU A 36 -20.83 9.27 10.19
CA LEU A 36 -21.65 8.48 11.11
C LEU A 36 -22.83 7.81 10.38
N LEU A 37 -23.51 8.52 9.48
CA LEU A 37 -24.66 7.97 8.76
C LEU A 37 -24.28 6.88 7.77
N VAL A 38 -23.08 6.93 7.18
CA VAL A 38 -22.63 5.99 6.14
C VAL A 38 -21.91 4.79 6.74
N TYR A 39 -20.96 5.02 7.65
CA TYR A 39 -20.14 3.98 8.27
C TYR A 39 -20.74 3.42 9.55
N GLY A 40 -21.65 4.13 10.21
CA GLY A 40 -22.24 3.72 11.50
C GLY A 40 -21.31 3.88 12.71
N ARG A 41 -20.07 4.36 12.51
CA ARG A 41 -19.08 4.63 13.56
C ARG A 41 -18.38 5.96 13.31
N PHE A 42 -17.84 6.55 14.38
CA PHE A 42 -16.87 7.64 14.29
C PHE A 42 -15.49 6.99 14.10
N PRO A 43 -14.79 7.25 12.98
CA PRO A 43 -13.38 6.87 12.85
C PRO A 43 -12.60 7.67 13.90
N GLU A 44 -11.66 7.02 14.59
CA GLU A 44 -10.88 7.66 15.66
C GLU A 44 -9.90 8.71 15.12
N GLN A 45 -9.53 8.61 13.84
CA GLN A 45 -8.81 9.63 13.08
C GLN A 45 -9.53 9.86 11.76
N LEU A 46 -10.15 11.04 11.61
CA LEU A 46 -10.56 11.55 10.31
C LEU A 46 -9.58 12.67 9.98
N ASP A 47 -8.59 12.37 9.16
CA ASP A 47 -7.88 13.42 8.43
C ASP A 47 -8.89 14.26 7.62
N GLU A 48 -8.50 15.47 7.26
CA GLU A 48 -9.37 16.42 6.55
C GLU A 48 -10.09 15.76 5.35
N VAL A 49 -11.39 15.50 5.51
CA VAL A 49 -12.21 14.86 4.49
C VAL A 49 -12.40 15.83 3.32
N ASP A 50 -11.78 15.53 2.19
CA ASP A 50 -11.91 16.36 1.00
C ASP A 50 -13.35 16.35 0.43
N THR A 51 -13.61 17.25 -0.52
CA THR A 51 -14.94 17.36 -1.15
C THR A 51 -15.33 16.10 -1.93
N ALA A 52 -14.37 15.35 -2.49
CA ALA A 52 -14.63 14.14 -3.25
C ALA A 52 -15.13 13.00 -2.34
N HIS A 53 -14.48 12.82 -1.19
CA HIS A 53 -14.91 11.92 -0.12
C HIS A 53 -16.31 12.29 0.36
N LEU A 54 -16.59 13.57 0.59
CA LEU A 54 -17.93 14.00 1.01
C LEU A 54 -19.01 13.65 -0.01
N VAL A 55 -18.75 13.89 -1.30
CA VAL A 55 -19.69 13.52 -2.39
C VAL A 55 -19.89 12.00 -2.41
N MET A 56 -18.82 11.22 -2.28
CA MET A 56 -18.88 9.76 -2.19
C MET A 56 -19.77 9.33 -1.02
N LEU A 57 -19.57 9.87 0.19
CA LEU A 57 -20.36 9.54 1.38
C LEU A 57 -21.85 9.80 1.17
N VAL A 58 -22.21 10.95 0.58
CA VAL A 58 -23.62 11.27 0.29
C VAL A 58 -24.20 10.26 -0.71
N LEU A 59 -23.47 9.92 -1.77
CA LEU A 59 -23.93 8.95 -2.77
C LEU A 59 -24.13 7.55 -2.17
N VAL A 60 -23.17 7.07 -1.38
CA VAL A 60 -23.25 5.78 -0.69
C VAL A 60 -24.38 5.78 0.32
N GLY A 61 -24.53 6.85 1.12
CA GLY A 61 -25.64 6.98 2.07
C GLY A 61 -27.00 6.95 1.38
N LEU A 62 -27.16 7.63 0.24
CA LEU A 62 -28.39 7.57 -0.55
C LEU A 62 -28.64 6.16 -1.11
N ALA A 63 -27.58 5.45 -1.52
CA ALA A 63 -27.68 4.06 -1.97
C ALA A 63 -28.10 3.12 -0.82
N GLN A 64 -27.57 3.30 0.39
CA GLN A 64 -27.99 2.57 1.61
C GLN A 64 -29.47 2.80 1.91
N VAL A 65 -29.94 4.05 1.82
CA VAL A 65 -31.37 4.38 2.00
C VAL A 65 -32.25 3.74 0.94
N TRP A 66 -31.80 3.73 -0.32
CA TRP A 66 -32.49 3.01 -1.39
C TRP A 66 -32.56 1.50 -1.13
N ALA A 67 -31.47 0.89 -0.68
CA ALA A 67 -31.41 -0.53 -0.34
C ALA A 67 -32.36 -0.89 0.79
N LEU A 68 -32.44 -0.07 1.83
CA LEU A 68 -33.41 -0.23 2.91
C LEU A 68 -34.85 -0.24 2.34
N GLY A 69 -35.16 0.66 1.42
CA GLY A 69 -36.42 0.67 0.69
C GLY A 69 -36.66 -0.58 -0.16
N GLN A 70 -35.60 -1.22 -0.66
CA GLN A 70 -35.72 -2.52 -1.32
C GLN A 70 -35.99 -3.64 -0.33
N ILE A 71 -35.38 -3.68 0.86
CA ILE A 71 -35.54 -4.78 1.83
C ILE A 71 -36.93 -4.75 2.46
N LEU A 72 -37.43 -3.56 2.80
CA LEU A 72 -38.68 -3.40 3.51
C LEU A 72 -39.85 -4.10 2.78
N PRO A 73 -40.74 -4.80 3.52
CA PRO A 73 -41.88 -5.47 2.93
C PRO A 73 -42.76 -4.44 2.19
N LYS A 74 -42.95 -4.64 0.88
CA LYS A 74 -44.00 -3.89 0.18
C LYS A 74 -45.34 -4.31 0.77
N PRO A 75 -46.31 -3.39 0.92
CA PRO A 75 -47.66 -3.76 1.31
C PRO A 75 -48.18 -4.74 0.26
N ALA A 76 -48.09 -6.04 0.56
CA ALA A 76 -48.73 -7.03 -0.28
C ALA A 76 -50.21 -6.70 -0.22
N ALA A 77 -50.82 -6.41 -1.37
CA ALA A 77 -52.26 -6.47 -1.49
C ALA A 77 -52.64 -7.82 -0.88
N VAL A 78 -53.33 -7.78 0.27
CA VAL A 78 -53.73 -8.95 1.03
C VAL A 78 -54.70 -9.72 0.14
N LEU A 79 -54.14 -10.53 -0.76
CA LEU A 79 -54.92 -11.51 -1.48
C LEU A 79 -55.24 -12.56 -0.42
N PRO A 80 -56.52 -12.81 -0.14
CA PRO A 80 -56.91 -13.77 0.88
C PRO A 80 -56.26 -15.10 0.53
N GLN A 81 -55.32 -15.53 1.38
CA GLN A 81 -54.70 -16.83 1.32
C GLN A 81 -55.82 -17.85 1.48
N ARG A 82 -56.33 -18.33 0.35
CA ARG A 82 -57.36 -19.37 0.28
C ARG A 82 -56.79 -20.60 0.97
N HIS A 83 -57.14 -20.76 2.25
CA HIS A 83 -56.84 -21.92 3.10
C HIS A 83 -57.57 -23.14 2.52
N GLY A 84 -57.09 -23.66 1.39
CA GLY A 84 -57.45 -24.98 0.89
C GLY A 84 -56.59 -26.00 1.63
N GLY A 85 -57.11 -26.54 2.73
CA GLY A 85 -56.42 -27.46 3.64
C GLY A 85 -56.05 -28.79 2.99
N GLY A 86 -54.82 -28.89 2.49
CA GLY A 86 -54.16 -30.16 2.17
C GLY A 86 -52.88 -30.29 3.01
N ALA A 87 -52.96 -30.99 4.13
CA ALA A 87 -51.91 -31.13 5.15
C ALA A 87 -50.62 -31.90 4.72
N ARG A 88 -50.35 -32.06 3.43
CA ARG A 88 -49.17 -32.82 2.92
C ARG A 88 -47.98 -31.96 2.46
N GLY A 89 -47.95 -30.66 2.79
CA GLY A 89 -46.89 -29.73 2.39
C GLY A 89 -45.78 -29.43 3.42
N GLY A 90 -45.68 -30.19 4.51
CA GLY A 90 -44.96 -29.76 5.73
C GLY A 90 -43.45 -29.49 5.60
N ALA A 91 -42.69 -30.37 4.94
CA ALA A 91 -41.23 -30.25 4.94
C ALA A 91 -40.68 -29.18 3.97
N ARG A 92 -41.29 -29.01 2.80
CA ARG A 92 -40.79 -28.08 1.76
C ARG A 92 -40.97 -26.62 2.15
N GLY A 93 -42.09 -26.29 2.79
CA GLY A 93 -42.32 -24.93 3.27
C GLY A 93 -41.44 -24.54 4.46
N TRP A 94 -40.85 -25.49 5.17
CA TRP A 94 -39.99 -25.21 6.32
C TRP A 94 -38.59 -24.76 5.90
N ASP A 95 -37.96 -25.47 4.96
CA ASP A 95 -36.64 -25.08 4.41
C ASP A 95 -36.66 -23.65 3.83
N GLU A 96 -37.75 -23.28 3.14
CA GLU A 96 -37.94 -21.94 2.54
C GLU A 96 -38.13 -20.85 3.60
N ARG A 97 -38.83 -21.16 4.70
CA ARG A 97 -39.00 -20.24 5.84
C ARG A 97 -37.69 -20.05 6.59
N LEU A 98 -36.93 -21.13 6.80
CA LEU A 98 -35.61 -21.04 7.41
C LEU A 98 -34.65 -20.22 6.56
N LEU A 99 -34.57 -20.47 5.24
CA LEU A 99 -33.71 -19.69 4.35
C LEU A 99 -34.03 -18.20 4.46
N ARG A 100 -35.32 -17.85 4.48
CA ARG A 100 -35.74 -16.45 4.69
C ARG A 100 -35.25 -15.88 6.02
N ILE A 101 -35.40 -16.62 7.12
CA ILE A 101 -34.96 -16.18 8.45
C ILE A 101 -33.45 -15.97 8.46
N VAL A 102 -32.69 -16.93 7.95
CA VAL A 102 -31.22 -16.89 7.90
C VAL A 102 -30.73 -15.74 7.03
N LEU A 103 -31.32 -15.50 5.86
CA LEU A 103 -30.93 -14.36 5.01
C LEU A 103 -31.21 -13.01 5.68
N TYR A 104 -32.28 -12.87 6.46
CA TYR A 104 -32.52 -11.64 7.24
C TYR A 104 -31.61 -11.53 8.46
N ALA A 105 -31.26 -12.66 9.09
CA ALA A 105 -30.28 -12.68 10.18
C ALA A 105 -28.90 -12.26 9.67
N TRP A 106 -28.49 -12.73 8.49
CA TRP A 106 -27.26 -12.32 7.82
C TRP A 106 -27.27 -10.82 7.52
N ILE A 107 -28.33 -10.27 6.90
CA ILE A 107 -28.47 -8.80 6.74
C ILE A 107 -28.37 -8.06 8.08
N GLY A 108 -28.87 -8.65 9.15
CA GLY A 108 -28.74 -8.09 10.49
C GLY A 108 -27.30 -8.06 10.99
N CYS A 109 -26.50 -9.09 10.70
CA CYS A 109 -25.08 -9.14 11.03
C CYS A 109 -24.31 -8.07 10.24
N GLU A 110 -24.49 -8.02 8.93
CA GLU A 110 -23.87 -7.00 8.03
C GLU A 110 -24.14 -5.55 8.48
N LEU A 111 -25.34 -5.29 9.00
CA LEU A 111 -25.70 -3.98 9.54
C LEU A 111 -25.16 -3.75 10.96
N ALA A 112 -24.94 -4.83 11.72
CA ALA A 112 -24.43 -4.81 13.09
C ALA A 112 -22.91 -4.83 13.18
N ASP A 113 -22.18 -5.32 12.17
CA ASP A 113 -20.71 -5.28 12.11
C ASP A 113 -20.17 -3.83 12.07
N ARG A 114 -21.06 -2.87 11.82
CA ARG A 114 -20.81 -1.43 12.02
C ARG A 114 -20.76 -1.01 13.49
N LEU A 115 -21.09 -1.90 14.44
CA LEU A 115 -21.02 -1.66 15.87
C LEU A 115 -19.66 -2.14 16.43
N PRO A 116 -18.92 -1.31 17.19
CA PRO A 116 -17.52 -1.57 17.58
C PRO A 116 -17.23 -2.86 18.37
N SER A 117 -18.26 -3.51 18.92
CA SER A 117 -18.10 -4.64 19.84
C SER A 117 -18.71 -5.93 19.32
N TRP A 118 -19.10 -5.99 18.04
CA TRP A 118 -19.75 -7.18 17.52
C TRP A 118 -18.71 -8.22 17.09
N PRO A 119 -18.75 -9.46 17.60
CA PRO A 119 -17.85 -10.51 17.13
C PRO A 119 -18.22 -10.88 15.68
N GLU A 120 -17.24 -11.15 14.82
CA GLU A 120 -17.44 -11.56 13.41
C GLU A 120 -18.13 -12.94 13.27
N LEU A 121 -18.09 -13.74 14.33
CA LEU A 121 -18.54 -15.13 14.35
C LEU A 121 -20.01 -15.36 13.95
N PRO A 122 -21.01 -14.56 14.39
CA PRO A 122 -22.41 -14.71 13.99
C PRO A 122 -22.63 -14.53 12.49
N GLU A 123 -21.86 -13.66 11.83
CA GLU A 123 -21.96 -13.41 10.40
C GLU A 123 -21.60 -14.67 9.61
N HIS A 124 -20.43 -15.25 9.89
CA HIS A 124 -19.98 -16.49 9.24
C HIS A 124 -20.89 -17.69 9.55
N LEU A 125 -21.48 -17.76 10.74
CA LEU A 125 -22.50 -18.76 11.04
C LEU A 125 -23.76 -18.58 10.18
N ALA A 126 -24.20 -17.34 9.97
CA ALA A 126 -25.33 -17.03 9.09
C ALA A 126 -25.00 -17.33 7.61
N GLN A 127 -23.78 -17.03 7.15
CA GLN A 127 -23.27 -17.39 5.83
C GLN A 127 -23.29 -18.92 5.62
N ALA A 128 -22.68 -19.69 6.53
CA ALA A 128 -22.66 -21.15 6.47
C ALA A 128 -24.07 -21.75 6.42
N ALA A 129 -24.97 -21.24 7.27
CA ALA A 129 -26.38 -21.65 7.28
C ALA A 129 -27.08 -21.30 5.96
N ALA A 130 -26.80 -20.13 5.37
CA ALA A 130 -27.36 -19.71 4.09
C ALA A 130 -26.90 -20.64 2.96
N VAL A 131 -25.62 -21.00 2.89
CA VAL A 131 -25.05 -21.94 1.92
C VAL A 131 -25.77 -23.29 1.97
N VAL A 132 -25.93 -23.86 3.18
CA VAL A 132 -26.63 -25.13 3.40
C VAL A 132 -28.11 -25.04 3.03
N LEU A 133 -28.79 -23.95 3.36
CA LEU A 133 -30.21 -23.78 3.07
C LEU A 133 -30.47 -23.51 1.59
N PHE A 134 -29.60 -22.78 0.90
CA PHE A 134 -29.64 -22.65 -0.56
C PHE A 134 -29.49 -24.02 -1.23
N PHE A 135 -28.55 -24.85 -0.76
CA PHE A 135 -28.44 -26.24 -1.21
C PHE A 135 -29.76 -27.00 -1.03
N ARG A 136 -30.44 -26.86 0.11
CA ARG A 136 -31.70 -27.57 0.40
C ARG A 136 -32.91 -27.04 -0.36
N VAL A 137 -33.02 -25.73 -0.59
CA VAL A 137 -34.18 -25.10 -1.24
C VAL A 137 -34.15 -25.29 -2.76
N MET A 138 -32.97 -25.29 -3.39
CA MET A 138 -32.80 -25.39 -4.84
C MET A 138 -32.87 -26.83 -5.38
N ARG A 139 -33.72 -27.70 -4.80
CA ARG A 139 -33.86 -29.12 -5.21
C ARG A 139 -34.11 -29.37 -6.70
N PRO A 140 -34.84 -28.51 -7.44
CA PRO A 140 -35.03 -28.68 -8.88
C PRO A 140 -33.76 -28.56 -9.72
N VAL A 141 -32.68 -28.00 -9.16
CA VAL A 141 -31.39 -27.84 -9.84
C VAL A 141 -30.57 -29.13 -9.76
N ALA A 142 -29.71 -29.37 -10.75
CA ALA A 142 -28.85 -30.55 -10.82
C ALA A 142 -28.01 -30.73 -9.54
N LEU A 143 -27.97 -31.96 -9.02
CA LEU A 143 -27.29 -32.28 -7.75
C LEU A 143 -25.81 -31.92 -7.76
N GLY A 144 -25.09 -32.17 -8.87
CA GLY A 144 -23.67 -31.85 -8.99
C GLY A 144 -23.38 -30.36 -8.79
N LEU A 145 -24.14 -29.48 -9.47
CA LEU A 145 -24.00 -28.02 -9.31
C LEU A 145 -24.21 -27.59 -7.85
N ARG A 146 -25.22 -28.18 -7.19
CA ARG A 146 -25.54 -27.89 -5.80
C ARG A 146 -24.44 -28.38 -4.85
N LEU A 147 -23.88 -29.57 -5.06
CA LEU A 147 -22.80 -30.10 -4.23
C LEU A 147 -21.54 -29.26 -4.36
N VAL A 148 -21.17 -28.85 -5.57
CA VAL A 148 -20.02 -27.97 -5.79
C VAL A 148 -20.25 -26.64 -5.08
N ALA A 149 -21.41 -26.00 -5.24
CA ALA A 149 -21.75 -24.77 -4.52
C ALA A 149 -21.67 -24.98 -3.00
N LEU A 150 -22.20 -26.07 -2.46
CA LEU A 150 -22.15 -26.37 -1.02
C LEU A 150 -20.71 -26.47 -0.50
N VAL A 151 -19.85 -27.24 -1.17
CA VAL A 151 -18.46 -27.46 -0.75
C VAL A 151 -17.70 -26.15 -0.81
N VAL A 152 -17.75 -25.45 -1.95
CA VAL A 152 -17.01 -24.21 -2.15
C VAL A 152 -17.50 -23.11 -1.22
N GLY A 153 -18.81 -22.96 -1.03
CA GLY A 153 -19.39 -21.92 -0.16
C GLY A 153 -19.17 -22.16 1.33
N LEU A 154 -18.83 -23.39 1.74
CA LEU A 154 -18.51 -23.69 3.15
C LEU A 154 -17.04 -23.49 3.48
N LEU A 155 -16.13 -23.39 2.49
CA LEU A 155 -14.70 -23.21 2.76
C LEU A 155 -14.43 -21.95 3.57
N GLU A 156 -15.01 -20.82 3.18
CA GLU A 156 -14.76 -19.54 3.82
C GLU A 156 -15.32 -19.44 5.25
N PRO A 157 -16.60 -19.76 5.53
CA PRO A 157 -17.09 -19.76 6.91
C PRO A 157 -16.38 -20.77 7.81
N VAL A 158 -15.99 -21.94 7.27
CA VAL A 158 -15.24 -22.94 8.05
C VAL A 158 -13.84 -22.44 8.37
N ARG A 159 -13.16 -21.76 7.43
CA ARG A 159 -11.87 -21.11 7.66
C ARG A 159 -11.92 -20.19 8.88
N VAL A 160 -12.87 -19.25 8.90
CA VAL A 160 -12.96 -18.27 9.98
C VAL A 160 -13.33 -18.93 11.31
N LEU A 161 -14.22 -19.93 11.28
CA LEU A 161 -14.57 -20.70 12.47
C LEU A 161 -13.38 -21.51 13.01
N VAL A 162 -12.48 -21.99 12.15
CA VAL A 162 -11.27 -22.71 12.56
C VAL A 162 -10.18 -21.75 13.04
N SER A 163 -10.04 -20.56 12.46
CA SER A 163 -9.08 -19.56 12.95
C SER A 163 -9.47 -18.95 14.30
N ALA A 164 -10.76 -18.89 14.62
CA ALA A 164 -11.26 -18.49 15.94
C ALA A 164 -10.90 -19.48 17.07
N ILE A 165 -10.27 -20.61 16.73
CA ILE A 165 -9.97 -21.70 17.63
C ILE A 165 -8.45 -21.70 17.95
N PRO A 166 -8.00 -21.15 19.11
CA PRO A 166 -6.62 -20.69 19.33
C PRO A 166 -5.53 -21.78 19.38
N TRP A 167 -5.91 -23.04 19.61
CA TRP A 167 -5.00 -24.21 19.64
C TRP A 167 -4.69 -24.86 18.27
N ILE A 168 -5.21 -24.35 17.15
CA ILE A 168 -4.91 -24.89 15.80
C ILE A 168 -3.81 -24.03 15.17
N GLU A 169 -2.59 -24.56 15.06
CA GLU A 169 -1.45 -23.88 14.43
C GLU A 169 -1.79 -23.45 12.99
N GLY A 170 -1.75 -22.14 12.75
CA GLY A 170 -2.30 -21.51 11.54
C GLY A 170 -1.55 -21.82 10.24
N ALA A 171 -0.32 -22.34 10.30
CA ALA A 171 0.56 -22.46 9.14
C ALA A 171 0.01 -23.40 8.04
N VAL A 172 -0.49 -24.58 8.40
CA VAL A 172 -1.04 -25.54 7.40
C VAL A 172 -2.38 -25.07 6.84
N LEU A 173 -3.12 -24.29 7.63
CA LEU A 173 -4.41 -23.77 7.23
C LEU A 173 -4.27 -22.56 6.29
N TYR A 174 -3.23 -21.75 6.45
CA TYR A 174 -3.00 -20.53 5.67
C TYR A 174 -2.79 -20.81 4.17
N ASP A 175 -2.01 -21.84 3.83
CA ASP A 175 -1.68 -22.15 2.43
C ASP A 175 -2.85 -22.75 1.63
N VAL A 176 -3.66 -23.61 2.26
CA VAL A 176 -4.85 -24.21 1.62
C VAL A 176 -5.99 -23.19 1.50
N LEU A 177 -5.99 -22.15 2.33
CA LEU A 177 -7.10 -21.22 2.49
C LEU A 177 -6.86 -19.80 1.94
N ARG A 178 -5.69 -19.54 1.35
CA ARG A 178 -5.41 -18.33 0.54
C ARG A 178 -6.40 -18.12 -0.63
N LEU A 179 -7.20 -19.14 -0.95
CA LEU A 179 -8.27 -19.11 -1.96
C LEU A 179 -9.62 -18.56 -1.47
N GLY A 180 -9.72 -18.07 -0.22
CA GLY A 180 -10.99 -17.65 0.41
C GLY A 180 -11.90 -16.80 -0.48
N GLY A 181 -11.39 -15.67 -0.98
CA GLY A 181 -12.15 -14.79 -1.88
C GLY A 181 -12.57 -15.45 -3.20
N VAL A 182 -11.71 -16.28 -3.80
CA VAL A 182 -12.02 -17.01 -5.05
C VAL A 182 -13.11 -18.05 -4.80
N SER A 183 -13.04 -18.78 -3.68
CA SER A 183 -14.05 -19.77 -3.33
C SER A 183 -15.41 -19.11 -3.12
N TRP A 184 -15.46 -18.00 -2.38
CA TRP A 184 -16.69 -17.25 -2.16
C TRP A 184 -17.30 -16.73 -3.45
N LEU A 185 -16.48 -16.16 -4.34
CA LEU A 185 -16.88 -15.72 -5.67
C LEU A 185 -17.50 -16.87 -6.49
N VAL A 186 -16.84 -18.02 -6.53
CA VAL A 186 -17.33 -19.21 -7.23
C VAL A 186 -18.68 -19.64 -6.64
N TRP A 187 -18.83 -19.66 -5.31
CA TRP A 187 -20.10 -19.97 -4.66
C TRP A 187 -21.21 -18.99 -5.06
N LEU A 188 -20.95 -17.68 -5.05
CA LEU A 188 -21.92 -16.64 -5.45
C LEU A 188 -22.40 -16.87 -6.89
N VAL A 189 -21.47 -17.07 -7.84
CA VAL A 189 -21.79 -17.32 -9.26
C VAL A 189 -22.64 -18.58 -9.42
N LEU A 190 -22.27 -19.68 -8.75
CA LEU A 190 -23.03 -20.93 -8.82
C LEU A 190 -24.42 -20.78 -8.20
N THR A 191 -24.55 -20.02 -7.11
CA THR A 191 -25.82 -19.73 -6.46
C THR A 191 -26.74 -18.89 -7.35
N VAL A 192 -26.25 -17.82 -7.96
CA VAL A 192 -27.02 -17.00 -8.90
C VAL A 192 -27.47 -17.82 -10.11
N ALA A 193 -26.59 -18.68 -10.66
CA ALA A 193 -26.94 -19.59 -11.75
C ALA A 193 -28.01 -20.61 -11.33
N ALA A 194 -27.93 -21.13 -10.12
CA ALA A 194 -28.93 -22.05 -9.57
C ALA A 194 -30.28 -21.34 -9.31
N GLN A 195 -30.28 -20.12 -8.79
CA GLN A 195 -31.47 -19.28 -8.65
C GLN A 195 -32.16 -19.02 -10.00
N ALA A 196 -31.36 -18.72 -11.04
CA ALA A 196 -31.87 -18.51 -12.39
C ALA A 196 -32.53 -19.77 -12.97
N LYS A 197 -31.96 -20.96 -12.70
CA LYS A 197 -32.52 -22.25 -13.15
C LYS A 197 -33.77 -22.67 -12.39
N ASP A 198 -33.85 -22.41 -11.09
CA ASP A 198 -35.01 -22.73 -10.26
C ASP A 198 -36.24 -21.88 -10.66
N GLY A 199 -36.00 -20.63 -11.07
CA GLY A 199 -36.99 -19.75 -11.67
C GLY A 199 -37.97 -19.11 -10.68
N ARG A 200 -37.77 -19.30 -9.37
CA ARG A 200 -38.49 -18.56 -8.31
C ARG A 200 -38.06 -17.10 -8.20
N TRP A 201 -36.78 -16.84 -8.48
CA TRP A 201 -36.16 -15.53 -8.34
C TRP A 201 -36.37 -14.67 -9.58
N ARG A 202 -36.69 -13.39 -9.36
CA ARG A 202 -36.92 -12.42 -10.42
C ARG A 202 -35.59 -11.94 -10.99
N ARG A 203 -35.66 -11.40 -12.21
CA ARG A 203 -34.50 -10.84 -12.92
C ARG A 203 -33.76 -9.77 -12.11
N GLY A 204 -34.47 -8.95 -11.33
CA GLY A 204 -33.86 -7.93 -10.48
C GLY A 204 -33.04 -8.51 -9.31
N THR A 205 -33.39 -9.70 -8.82
CA THR A 205 -32.61 -10.40 -7.80
C THR A 205 -31.36 -11.01 -8.41
N LEU A 206 -31.50 -11.64 -9.58
CA LEU A 206 -30.37 -12.22 -10.32
C LEU A 206 -29.35 -11.16 -10.73
N TRP A 207 -29.78 -9.97 -11.14
CA TRP A 207 -28.87 -8.86 -11.44
C TRP A 207 -28.14 -8.33 -10.21
N ALA A 208 -28.83 -8.19 -9.08
CA ALA A 208 -28.17 -7.78 -7.83
C ALA A 208 -27.09 -8.80 -7.43
N GLY A 209 -27.41 -10.10 -7.46
CA GLY A 209 -26.43 -11.15 -7.18
C GLY A 209 -25.29 -11.21 -8.19
N ALA A 210 -25.53 -10.88 -9.47
CA ALA A 210 -24.48 -10.83 -10.48
C ALA A 210 -23.53 -9.62 -10.29
N VAL A 211 -24.04 -8.49 -9.79
CA VAL A 211 -23.20 -7.33 -9.44
C VAL A 211 -22.33 -7.63 -8.23
N VAL A 212 -22.88 -8.28 -7.19
CA VAL A 212 -22.11 -8.76 -6.04
C VAL A 212 -21.05 -9.77 -6.48
N ALA A 213 -21.42 -10.73 -7.32
CA ALA A 213 -20.46 -11.67 -7.88
C ALA A 213 -19.45 -11.04 -8.86
N ALA A 214 -19.59 -9.76 -9.21
CA ALA A 214 -18.59 -9.03 -9.99
C ALA A 214 -17.66 -8.20 -9.09
N GLU A 215 -17.85 -8.21 -7.78
CA GLU A 215 -17.10 -7.40 -6.82
C GLU A 215 -15.59 -7.46 -7.01
N PRO A 216 -14.93 -8.62 -7.07
CA PRO A 216 -13.46 -8.66 -7.22
C PRO A 216 -12.96 -8.04 -8.52
N LEU A 217 -13.84 -7.87 -9.52
CA LEU A 217 -13.54 -7.21 -10.78
C LEU A 217 -13.87 -5.72 -10.76
N LEU A 218 -14.83 -5.30 -9.93
CA LEU A 218 -15.29 -3.91 -9.82
C LEU A 218 -14.48 -3.13 -8.78
N VAL A 219 -14.03 -3.82 -7.73
CA VAL A 219 -13.25 -3.31 -6.60
C VAL A 219 -12.11 -4.29 -6.40
N PRO A 220 -11.05 -4.21 -7.23
CA PRO A 220 -9.89 -5.06 -7.04
C PRO A 220 -9.29 -4.75 -5.66
N GLU A 221 -9.38 -5.67 -4.70
CA GLU A 221 -8.78 -5.59 -3.35
C GLU A 221 -7.25 -5.55 -3.35
N LEU A 222 -6.65 -5.15 -4.46
CA LEU A 222 -5.22 -5.07 -4.61
C LEU A 222 -4.78 -3.78 -3.92
N ASP A 223 -4.04 -3.92 -2.82
CA ASP A 223 -3.30 -2.86 -2.12
C ASP A 223 -2.35 -2.18 -3.11
N PHE A 224 -2.88 -1.29 -3.93
CA PHE A 224 -2.10 -0.49 -4.85
C PHE A 224 -1.80 0.85 -4.17
N PRO A 225 -0.51 1.20 -3.99
CA PRO A 225 -0.10 2.45 -3.35
C PRO A 225 -0.40 3.73 -4.16
N PHE A 226 -1.26 3.64 -5.19
CA PHE A 226 -1.50 4.72 -6.16
C PHE A 226 -2.97 5.16 -6.26
N PHE A 227 -3.86 4.75 -5.34
CA PHE A 227 -5.22 5.30 -5.31
C PHE A 227 -5.20 6.75 -4.81
N TRP A 228 -5.21 7.70 -5.76
CA TRP A 228 -5.32 9.14 -5.47
C TRP A 228 -6.66 9.57 -4.82
N SER A 229 -7.54 8.63 -4.48
CA SER A 229 -8.43 8.82 -3.34
C SER A 229 -8.88 7.46 -2.83
N TYR A 230 -8.33 7.02 -1.70
CA TYR A 230 -8.85 5.94 -0.87
C TYR A 230 -10.39 5.99 -0.74
N ALA A 231 -10.99 7.20 -0.74
CA ALA A 231 -12.43 7.47 -0.87
C ALA A 231 -13.18 6.60 -1.88
N TRP A 232 -12.75 6.57 -3.14
CA TRP A 232 -13.56 5.99 -4.20
C TRP A 232 -13.53 4.48 -4.15
N PHE A 233 -12.40 3.91 -3.71
CA PHE A 233 -12.26 2.49 -3.45
C PHE A 233 -13.19 2.07 -2.31
N GLU A 234 -13.09 2.73 -1.16
CA GLU A 234 -13.97 2.52 0.00
C GLU A 234 -15.45 2.73 -0.37
N GLY A 235 -15.75 3.80 -1.11
CA GLY A 235 -17.10 4.08 -1.57
C GLY A 235 -17.66 3.01 -2.50
N ALA A 236 -16.85 2.46 -3.39
CA ALA A 236 -17.25 1.37 -4.28
C ALA A 236 -17.48 0.07 -3.50
N ARG A 237 -16.62 -0.25 -2.52
CA ARG A 237 -16.80 -1.39 -1.61
C ARG A 237 -18.13 -1.29 -0.85
N LEU A 238 -18.37 -0.15 -0.19
CA LEU A 238 -19.63 0.12 0.51
C LEU A 238 -20.85 0.03 -0.41
N LEU A 239 -20.73 0.48 -1.67
CA LEU A 239 -21.81 0.38 -2.64
C LEU A 239 -22.11 -1.08 -2.99
N ILE A 240 -21.10 -1.94 -3.06
CA ILE A 240 -21.27 -3.37 -3.30
C ILE A 240 -21.94 -4.05 -2.11
N ASP A 241 -21.56 -3.72 -0.88
CA ASP A 241 -22.22 -4.22 0.35
C ASP A 241 -23.71 -3.86 0.35
N VAL A 242 -24.04 -2.64 -0.08
CA VAL A 242 -25.42 -2.20 -0.28
C VAL A 242 -26.15 -3.09 -1.28
N VAL A 243 -25.52 -3.46 -2.39
CA VAL A 243 -26.11 -4.37 -3.39
C VAL A 243 -26.21 -5.81 -2.86
N LEU A 244 -25.26 -6.28 -2.06
CA LEU A 244 -25.30 -7.57 -1.36
C LEU A 244 -26.52 -7.66 -0.46
N VAL A 245 -26.72 -6.67 0.40
CA VAL A 245 -27.89 -6.58 1.29
C VAL A 245 -29.20 -6.58 0.48
N VAL A 246 -29.24 -5.87 -0.66
CA VAL A 246 -30.42 -5.90 -1.57
C VAL A 246 -30.64 -7.28 -2.17
N TRP A 247 -29.58 -7.97 -2.59
CA TRP A 247 -29.66 -9.33 -3.13
C TRP A 247 -30.16 -10.31 -2.06
N LEU A 248 -29.62 -10.28 -0.85
CA LEU A 248 -30.05 -11.10 0.28
C LEU A 248 -31.53 -10.84 0.61
N GLY A 249 -31.94 -9.57 0.73
CA GLY A 249 -33.31 -9.21 1.11
C GLY A 249 -34.33 -9.56 0.02
N ARG A 250 -33.96 -9.42 -1.26
CA ARG A 250 -34.79 -9.90 -2.38
C ARG A 250 -34.86 -11.43 -2.42
N SER A 251 -33.74 -12.11 -2.23
CA SER A 251 -33.67 -13.57 -2.18
C SER A 251 -34.56 -14.13 -1.06
N ALA A 252 -34.55 -13.52 0.13
CA ALA A 252 -35.36 -13.92 1.28
C ALA A 252 -36.87 -13.80 1.01
N ARG A 253 -37.30 -12.73 0.33
CA ARG A 253 -38.71 -12.53 -0.05
C ARG A 253 -39.15 -13.53 -1.11
N GLU A 254 -38.32 -13.74 -2.12
CA GLU A 254 -38.63 -14.58 -3.28
C GLU A 254 -38.44 -16.08 -3.04
N ALA A 255 -37.73 -16.49 -1.98
CA ALA A 255 -37.53 -17.89 -1.61
C ALA A 255 -38.84 -18.69 -1.45
N GLY A 256 -39.93 -18.02 -1.06
CA GLY A 256 -41.27 -18.62 -0.92
C GLY A 256 -42.12 -18.62 -2.19
N ASN A 257 -41.62 -18.10 -3.31
CA ASN A 257 -42.32 -18.17 -4.59
C ASN A 257 -42.38 -19.62 -5.06
N GLU A 258 -43.46 -19.98 -5.78
CA GLU A 258 -43.56 -21.30 -6.39
C GLU A 258 -42.58 -21.40 -7.60
N PRO A 259 -41.77 -22.47 -7.72
CA PRO A 259 -40.92 -22.65 -8.88
C PRO A 259 -41.72 -22.62 -10.18
N LYS A 260 -41.18 -21.97 -11.20
CA LYS A 260 -41.86 -21.81 -12.50
C LYS A 260 -42.30 -23.14 -13.12
N ALA A 261 -41.52 -24.20 -12.92
CA ALA A 261 -41.84 -25.54 -13.39
C ALA A 261 -43.12 -26.12 -12.73
N LEU A 262 -43.34 -25.87 -11.44
CA LEU A 262 -44.54 -26.32 -10.73
C LEU A 262 -45.77 -25.48 -11.10
N ALA A 263 -45.60 -24.15 -11.20
CA ALA A 263 -46.66 -23.26 -11.64
C ALA A 263 -47.15 -23.60 -13.07
N GLN A 264 -46.22 -23.97 -13.96
CA GLN A 264 -46.56 -24.43 -15.32
C GLN A 264 -47.27 -25.79 -15.30
N ALA A 265 -46.86 -26.74 -14.44
CA ALA A 265 -47.54 -28.02 -14.29
C ALA A 265 -48.99 -27.86 -13.77
N ARG A 266 -49.22 -26.91 -12.86
CA ARG A 266 -50.54 -26.68 -12.23
C ARG A 266 -51.53 -25.98 -13.13
N THR A 267 -51.09 -25.05 -13.97
CA THR A 267 -51.98 -24.25 -14.83
C THR A 267 -52.58 -25.05 -15.98
N GLY A 268 -52.20 -26.31 -16.18
CA GLY A 268 -52.74 -27.17 -17.24
C GLY A 268 -52.50 -26.61 -18.65
N SER A 269 -51.74 -25.52 -18.77
CA SER A 269 -51.24 -24.99 -20.02
C SER A 269 -50.46 -26.13 -20.63
N LYS A 270 -51.06 -26.81 -21.63
CA LYS A 270 -50.45 -27.88 -22.42
C LYS A 270 -49.00 -27.48 -22.59
N ALA A 271 -48.12 -28.16 -21.86
CA ALA A 271 -46.69 -27.97 -22.02
C ALA A 271 -46.48 -28.12 -23.53
N PRO A 272 -45.94 -27.11 -24.25
CA PRO A 272 -45.65 -27.29 -25.67
C PRO A 272 -44.86 -28.57 -25.75
N SER A 273 -45.45 -29.57 -26.42
CA SER A 273 -45.03 -30.97 -26.36
C SER A 273 -43.51 -31.05 -26.29
N ALA A 274 -42.98 -31.30 -25.10
CA ALA A 274 -41.54 -31.40 -24.84
C ALA A 274 -40.97 -32.72 -25.42
N ALA A 275 -41.73 -33.37 -26.33
CA ALA A 275 -41.21 -34.28 -27.34
C ALA A 275 -40.42 -33.53 -28.44
N ALA A 276 -40.43 -32.20 -28.45
CA ALA A 276 -39.50 -31.40 -29.25
C ALA A 276 -38.07 -31.51 -28.68
N HIS A 277 -37.40 -32.60 -29.06
CA HIS A 277 -35.95 -32.73 -29.12
C HIS A 277 -35.22 -32.51 -27.78
N ARG A 278 -35.44 -33.41 -26.80
CA ARG A 278 -34.26 -33.91 -26.08
C ARG A 278 -33.43 -34.70 -27.08
N ARG A 279 -32.63 -34.00 -27.89
CA ARG A 279 -31.60 -34.64 -28.70
C ARG A 279 -30.83 -35.52 -27.71
N PRO A 280 -30.67 -36.83 -27.99
CA PRO A 280 -29.91 -37.70 -27.12
C PRO A 280 -28.57 -37.01 -26.82
N LEU A 281 -28.15 -37.09 -25.55
CA LEU A 281 -26.94 -36.51 -24.95
C LEU A 281 -25.62 -36.98 -25.61
N ARG A 282 -25.63 -37.35 -26.89
CA ARG A 282 -24.56 -37.99 -27.64
C ARG A 282 -23.36 -37.06 -27.94
N TRP A 283 -23.43 -35.79 -27.53
CA TRP A 283 -22.40 -34.76 -27.75
C TRP A 283 -21.75 -34.22 -26.47
N TRP A 284 -22.03 -34.84 -25.32
CA TRP A 284 -21.32 -34.54 -24.06
C TRP A 284 -19.80 -34.47 -24.18
N PRO A 285 -19.10 -35.35 -24.93
CA PRO A 285 -17.64 -35.23 -25.04
C PRO A 285 -17.21 -33.91 -25.68
N ALA A 286 -17.89 -33.43 -26.73
CA ALA A 286 -17.52 -32.16 -27.36
C ALA A 286 -17.77 -30.95 -26.45
N GLN A 287 -18.83 -30.99 -25.65
CA GLN A 287 -19.15 -29.94 -24.69
C GLN A 287 -18.17 -29.91 -23.51
N ALA A 288 -17.78 -31.09 -22.99
CA ALA A 288 -16.76 -31.21 -21.96
C ALA A 288 -15.40 -30.73 -22.47
N VAL A 289 -15.00 -31.14 -23.68
CA VAL A 289 -13.75 -30.69 -24.29
C VAL A 289 -13.76 -29.17 -24.51
N ALA A 290 -14.87 -28.57 -24.94
CA ALA A 290 -14.96 -27.12 -25.09
C ALA A 290 -14.73 -26.35 -23.77
N VAL A 291 -15.13 -26.92 -22.63
CA VAL A 291 -14.91 -26.34 -21.29
C VAL A 291 -13.49 -26.57 -20.80
N VAL A 292 -12.89 -27.72 -21.10
CA VAL A 292 -11.54 -28.09 -20.60
C VAL A 292 -10.44 -27.38 -21.36
N VAL A 293 -10.59 -27.16 -22.67
CA VAL A 293 -9.54 -26.59 -23.53
C VAL A 293 -9.01 -25.22 -23.07
N PRO A 294 -9.83 -24.21 -22.70
CA PRO A 294 -9.33 -22.94 -22.18
C PRO A 294 -8.80 -23.05 -20.74
N LEU A 295 -9.12 -24.14 -20.03
CA LEU A 295 -8.69 -24.36 -18.65
C LEU A 295 -7.25 -24.89 -18.59
N VAL A 296 -6.79 -25.60 -19.63
CA VAL A 296 -5.42 -26.15 -19.68
C VAL A 296 -4.35 -25.06 -19.58
N PRO A 297 -4.33 -24.01 -20.43
CA PRO A 297 -3.31 -22.97 -20.31
C PRO A 297 -3.42 -22.20 -19.00
N ALA A 298 -4.65 -21.96 -18.52
CA ALA A 298 -4.90 -21.34 -17.23
C ALA A 298 -4.35 -22.15 -16.05
N MET A 299 -4.55 -23.48 -16.03
CA MET A 299 -4.01 -24.32 -14.95
C MET A 299 -2.49 -24.35 -14.96
N VAL A 300 -1.84 -24.41 -16.13
CA VAL A 300 -0.38 -24.39 -16.18
C VAL A 300 0.17 -23.05 -15.72
N ASN A 301 -0.45 -21.94 -16.14
CA ASN A 301 -0.09 -20.61 -15.65
C ASN A 301 -0.27 -20.51 -14.12
N CYS A 302 -1.41 -20.95 -13.58
CA CYS A 302 -1.63 -20.98 -12.13
C CYS A 302 -0.61 -21.84 -11.37
N VAL A 303 -0.20 -23.00 -11.91
CA VAL A 303 0.84 -23.87 -11.30
C VAL A 303 2.19 -23.17 -11.28
N ASN A 304 2.46 -22.29 -12.24
CA ASN A 304 3.68 -21.49 -12.33
C ASN A 304 3.57 -20.15 -11.57
N GLY A 305 2.48 -19.92 -10.82
CA GLY A 305 2.25 -18.65 -10.10
C GLY A 305 1.87 -17.46 -10.99
N VAL A 306 1.64 -17.68 -12.29
CA VAL A 306 1.24 -16.65 -13.25
C VAL A 306 -0.28 -16.67 -13.39
N PHE A 307 -0.96 -15.56 -13.11
CA PHE A 307 -2.43 -15.51 -13.25
C PHE A 307 -2.91 -14.72 -14.46
N THR A 308 -2.00 -14.11 -15.22
CA THR A 308 -2.29 -13.28 -16.38
C THR A 308 -2.35 -14.08 -17.68
N TRP A 309 -3.16 -13.62 -18.64
CA TRP A 309 -3.26 -14.23 -19.97
C TRP A 309 -2.24 -13.66 -20.96
N ILE A 310 -2.14 -12.34 -21.07
CA ILE A 310 -1.17 -11.62 -21.91
C ILE A 310 -0.07 -11.00 -21.04
N GLY A 311 -0.40 -10.64 -19.80
CA GLY A 311 0.47 -9.87 -18.93
C GLY A 311 0.65 -8.43 -19.43
N PRO A 312 1.67 -7.71 -18.95
CA PRO A 312 1.95 -6.32 -19.33
C PRO A 312 2.59 -6.18 -20.72
N ARG A 313 2.47 -7.18 -21.60
CA ARG A 313 3.26 -7.29 -22.84
C ARG A 313 2.45 -7.02 -24.12
N GLY A 314 3.10 -6.39 -25.10
CA GLY A 314 2.59 -6.17 -26.45
C GLY A 314 1.78 -4.89 -26.63
N ALA A 315 1.45 -4.57 -27.89
CA ALA A 315 0.79 -3.32 -28.27
C ALA A 315 -0.49 -3.07 -27.48
N ILE A 316 -1.26 -4.11 -27.20
CA ILE A 316 -2.53 -3.99 -26.49
C ILE A 316 -2.30 -3.62 -25.03
N ALA A 317 -1.39 -4.31 -24.33
CA ALA A 317 -1.06 -3.93 -22.96
C ALA A 317 -0.45 -2.52 -22.89
N SER A 318 0.39 -2.17 -23.87
CA SER A 318 0.98 -0.82 -23.99
C SER A 318 -0.06 0.27 -24.27
N TRP A 319 -1.12 -0.06 -25.02
CA TRP A 319 -2.23 0.84 -25.29
C TRP A 319 -3.05 1.11 -24.03
N PHE A 320 -3.35 0.05 -23.26
CA PHE A 320 -4.02 0.19 -21.97
C PHE A 320 -3.15 0.86 -20.90
N SER A 321 -1.81 0.79 -21.00
CA SER A 321 -0.90 1.48 -20.08
C SER A 321 -0.61 2.94 -20.48
N GLY A 322 -0.64 3.27 -21.77
CA GLY A 322 -0.32 4.59 -22.31
C GLY A 322 -1.47 5.62 -22.26
N ASP A 323 -2.73 5.18 -22.43
CA ASP A 323 -3.88 6.09 -22.61
C ASP A 323 -4.67 6.43 -21.33
N GLY A 324 -4.06 6.22 -20.15
CA GLY A 324 -4.60 6.67 -18.85
C GLY A 324 -4.91 5.55 -17.85
N TRP A 325 -4.79 5.90 -16.56
CA TRP A 325 -4.83 4.96 -15.43
C TRP A 325 -6.06 4.04 -15.38
N PHE A 326 -7.23 4.54 -15.80
CA PHE A 326 -8.49 3.80 -15.77
C PHE A 326 -8.49 2.59 -16.72
N LEU A 327 -7.86 2.74 -17.88
CA LEU A 327 -7.75 1.67 -18.88
C LEU A 327 -6.84 0.54 -18.39
N ARG A 328 -5.75 0.88 -17.69
CA ARG A 328 -4.87 -0.09 -17.02
C ARG A 328 -5.61 -0.88 -15.95
N GLN A 329 -6.44 -0.21 -15.14
CA GLN A 329 -7.25 -0.85 -14.09
C GLN A 329 -8.38 -1.73 -14.62
N LEU A 330 -8.92 -1.44 -15.81
CA LEU A 330 -9.86 -2.34 -16.48
C LEU A 330 -9.17 -3.53 -17.14
N TRP A 331 -7.96 -3.33 -17.65
CA TRP A 331 -7.20 -4.37 -18.34
C TRP A 331 -6.76 -5.49 -17.40
N LEU A 332 -6.19 -5.14 -16.24
CA LEU A 332 -5.62 -6.13 -15.32
C LEU A 332 -6.65 -7.18 -14.85
N PRO A 333 -7.86 -6.84 -14.39
CA PRO A 333 -8.87 -7.83 -14.01
C PRO A 333 -9.32 -8.68 -15.19
N ILE A 334 -9.41 -8.12 -16.40
CA ILE A 334 -9.75 -8.89 -17.60
C ILE A 334 -8.66 -9.90 -17.92
N ASP A 335 -7.40 -9.48 -17.82
CA ASP A 335 -6.23 -10.29 -18.09
C ASP A 335 -6.07 -11.42 -17.06
N VAL A 336 -6.26 -11.10 -15.78
CA VAL A 336 -6.28 -12.08 -14.67
C VAL A 336 -7.48 -13.02 -14.78
N LEU A 337 -8.68 -12.50 -15.07
CA LEU A 337 -9.87 -13.32 -15.23
C LEU A 337 -9.71 -14.32 -16.38
N LEU A 338 -9.12 -13.91 -17.50
CA LEU A 338 -8.84 -14.81 -18.62
C LEU A 338 -7.70 -15.78 -18.31
N GLY A 339 -6.64 -15.31 -17.66
CA GLY A 339 -5.47 -16.10 -17.28
C GLY A 339 -5.80 -17.17 -16.23
N ALA A 340 -6.68 -16.89 -15.27
CA ALA A 340 -7.18 -17.81 -14.26
C ALA A 340 -8.33 -18.72 -14.73
N GLY A 341 -8.68 -18.70 -16.03
CA GLY A 341 -9.63 -19.64 -16.63
C GLY A 341 -11.10 -19.18 -16.68
N GLY A 342 -11.38 -17.88 -16.52
CA GLY A 342 -12.72 -17.30 -16.65
C GLY A 342 -13.39 -17.59 -18.01
N ALA A 343 -12.60 -17.74 -19.07
CA ALA A 343 -13.08 -18.21 -20.37
C ALA A 343 -13.76 -19.59 -20.31
N SER A 344 -13.22 -20.52 -19.52
CA SER A 344 -13.80 -21.86 -19.28
C SER A 344 -15.11 -21.77 -18.52
N GLY A 345 -15.19 -20.86 -17.53
CA GLY A 345 -16.44 -20.55 -16.82
C GLY A 345 -17.52 -20.02 -17.76
N LEU A 346 -17.14 -19.15 -18.71
CA LEU A 346 -18.05 -18.59 -19.72
C LEU A 346 -18.54 -19.68 -20.69
N VAL A 347 -17.65 -20.55 -21.16
CA VAL A 347 -18.01 -21.73 -21.98
C VAL A 347 -18.96 -22.66 -21.22
N LEU A 348 -18.67 -22.95 -19.95
CA LEU A 348 -19.50 -23.79 -19.10
C LEU A 348 -20.90 -23.18 -18.93
N ALA A 349 -21.00 -21.88 -18.68
CA ALA A 349 -22.28 -21.18 -18.61
C ALA A 349 -23.06 -21.29 -19.93
N ALA A 350 -22.38 -21.12 -21.07
CA ALA A 350 -22.97 -21.30 -22.41
C ALA A 350 -23.54 -22.71 -22.61
N VAL A 351 -22.78 -23.74 -22.22
CA VAL A 351 -23.17 -25.15 -22.29
C VAL A 351 -24.33 -25.48 -21.34
N LEU A 352 -24.32 -24.91 -20.13
CA LEU A 352 -25.31 -25.20 -19.09
C LEU A 352 -26.64 -24.47 -19.27
N LEU A 353 -26.64 -23.29 -19.90
CA LEU A 353 -27.83 -22.46 -20.10
C LEU A 353 -28.43 -22.63 -21.51
N GLN A 354 -27.63 -23.09 -22.48
CA GLN A 354 -28.05 -23.47 -23.84
C GLN A 354 -28.90 -22.42 -24.59
N THR A 355 -28.82 -21.15 -24.23
CA THR A 355 -29.52 -20.11 -24.97
C THR A 355 -28.69 -19.71 -26.19
N ARG A 356 -29.32 -19.66 -27.37
CA ARG A 356 -28.63 -19.33 -28.62
C ARG A 356 -27.87 -18.00 -28.55
N ARG A 357 -28.43 -17.01 -27.84
CA ARG A 357 -27.78 -15.70 -27.65
C ARG A 357 -26.52 -15.80 -26.80
N LEU A 358 -26.57 -16.57 -25.71
CA LEU A 358 -25.41 -16.78 -24.84
C LEU A 358 -24.31 -17.57 -25.56
N VAL A 359 -24.66 -18.62 -26.30
CA VAL A 359 -23.67 -19.40 -27.08
C VAL A 359 -23.00 -18.54 -28.14
N LEU A 360 -23.76 -17.73 -28.90
CA LEU A 360 -23.18 -16.83 -29.89
C LEU A 360 -22.34 -15.71 -29.26
N GLY A 361 -22.79 -15.15 -28.13
CA GLY A 361 -22.03 -14.16 -27.37
C GLY A 361 -20.71 -14.73 -26.86
N THR A 362 -20.74 -15.96 -26.30
CA THR A 362 -19.56 -16.68 -25.81
C THR A 362 -18.55 -16.93 -26.92
N VAL A 363 -19.02 -17.41 -28.08
CA VAL A 363 -18.17 -17.60 -29.27
C VAL A 363 -17.54 -16.27 -29.70
N GLY A 364 -18.31 -15.18 -29.71
CA GLY A 364 -17.79 -13.85 -30.02
C GLY A 364 -16.70 -13.41 -29.05
N VAL A 365 -16.93 -13.53 -27.75
CA VAL A 365 -15.96 -13.16 -26.70
C VAL A 365 -14.68 -13.98 -26.83
N LEU A 366 -14.76 -15.30 -27.03
CA LEU A 366 -13.58 -16.17 -27.19
C LEU A 366 -12.79 -15.83 -28.46
N LEU A 367 -13.45 -15.51 -29.57
CA LEU A 367 -12.77 -15.11 -30.79
C LEU A 367 -12.10 -13.75 -30.66
N VAL A 368 -12.74 -12.78 -30.01
CA VAL A 368 -12.13 -11.47 -29.70
C VAL A 368 -10.91 -11.66 -28.82
N ALA A 369 -11.03 -12.46 -27.75
CA ALA A 369 -9.89 -12.81 -26.90
C ALA A 369 -8.77 -13.47 -27.72
N ALA A 370 -9.07 -14.48 -28.54
CA ALA A 370 -8.06 -15.11 -29.39
C ALA A 370 -7.34 -14.13 -30.33
N VAL A 371 -8.06 -13.19 -30.94
CA VAL A 371 -7.45 -12.15 -31.79
C VAL A 371 -6.54 -11.23 -30.97
N VAL A 372 -7.01 -10.77 -29.82
CA VAL A 372 -6.24 -9.93 -28.90
C VAL A 372 -4.95 -10.64 -28.45
N GLY A 373 -5.01 -11.93 -28.10
CA GLY A 373 -3.81 -12.70 -27.74
C GLY A 373 -2.81 -12.88 -28.89
N VAL A 374 -3.29 -13.08 -30.13
CA VAL A 374 -2.42 -13.13 -31.32
C VAL A 374 -1.78 -11.78 -31.59
N VAL A 375 -2.55 -10.69 -31.56
CA VAL A 375 -2.03 -9.33 -31.77
C VAL A 375 -0.97 -8.99 -30.72
N SER A 376 -1.21 -9.30 -29.45
CA SER A 376 -0.21 -9.11 -28.41
C SER A 376 1.06 -9.92 -28.67
N ALA A 377 0.95 -11.21 -29.01
CA ALA A 377 2.11 -12.05 -29.29
C ALA A 377 2.93 -11.62 -30.52
N VAL A 378 2.27 -11.12 -31.57
CA VAL A 378 2.96 -10.62 -32.78
C VAL A 378 3.64 -9.27 -32.51
N THR A 379 2.99 -8.40 -31.75
CA THR A 379 3.53 -7.05 -31.46
C THR A 379 4.65 -7.09 -30.42
N THR A 380 4.67 -8.07 -29.52
CA THR A 380 5.79 -8.25 -28.58
C THR A 380 7.14 -8.49 -29.26
N GLY A 381 7.17 -9.05 -30.48
CA GLY A 381 8.42 -9.31 -31.20
C GLY A 381 8.90 -8.17 -32.10
N ASP A 382 7.97 -7.36 -32.63
CA ASP A 382 8.22 -6.48 -33.78
C ASP A 382 8.21 -4.98 -33.41
N GLU A 383 7.45 -4.58 -32.38
CA GLU A 383 7.43 -3.17 -31.92
C GLU A 383 8.70 -2.77 -31.17
N GLY A 384 9.38 -3.71 -30.50
CA GLY A 384 10.68 -3.44 -29.87
C GLY A 384 11.77 -3.03 -30.87
N GLU A 385 11.70 -3.52 -32.12
CA GLU A 385 12.67 -3.17 -33.17
C GLU A 385 12.20 -2.01 -34.05
N ARG A 386 10.91 -1.95 -34.42
CA ARG A 386 10.41 -0.88 -35.30
C ARG A 386 10.10 0.43 -34.59
N ALA A 387 9.68 0.44 -33.32
CA ALA A 387 9.52 1.70 -32.59
C ALA A 387 10.86 2.38 -32.31
N ALA A 388 11.94 1.59 -32.14
CA ALA A 388 13.31 2.08 -32.06
C ALA A 388 13.80 2.66 -33.41
N GLN A 389 13.58 1.96 -34.53
CA GLN A 389 14.03 2.43 -35.86
C GLN A 389 13.16 3.54 -36.48
N ALA A 390 11.85 3.56 -36.22
CA ALA A 390 10.93 4.54 -36.81
C ALA A 390 11.00 5.90 -36.10
N SER A 391 11.26 5.92 -34.79
CA SER A 391 11.53 7.18 -34.06
C SER A 391 12.89 7.77 -34.44
N GLU A 392 13.90 6.93 -34.65
CA GLU A 392 15.23 7.32 -35.11
C GLU A 392 15.18 7.94 -36.52
N THR A 393 14.40 7.39 -37.46
CA THR A 393 14.31 7.93 -38.83
C THR A 393 13.41 9.16 -38.98
N ALA A 394 12.44 9.38 -38.07
CA ALA A 394 11.56 10.55 -38.11
C ALA A 394 12.17 11.83 -37.50
N ILE A 395 13.11 11.69 -36.56
CA ILE A 395 13.73 12.83 -35.85
C ILE A 395 14.92 13.41 -36.63
N TRP A 396 15.61 12.61 -37.45
CA TRP A 396 16.75 13.10 -38.25
C TRP A 396 16.39 13.68 -39.63
N ASN A 397 15.15 13.51 -40.13
CA ASN A 397 14.77 13.88 -41.50
C ASN A 397 13.78 15.05 -41.64
N THR A 398 13.47 15.78 -40.57
CA THR A 398 12.67 17.00 -40.64
C THR A 398 13.56 18.25 -40.67
N PRO A 399 13.73 18.92 -41.84
CA PRO A 399 14.36 20.22 -41.87
C PRO A 399 13.42 21.25 -41.23
N PHE A 400 13.87 21.87 -40.12
CA PHE A 400 13.17 22.97 -39.47
C PHE A 400 13.03 24.17 -40.44
N PRO A 401 11.84 24.76 -40.61
CA PRO A 401 11.70 26.02 -41.32
C PRO A 401 12.21 27.16 -40.41
N ALA A 402 13.26 27.84 -40.86
CA ALA A 402 13.74 29.06 -40.23
C ALA A 402 12.74 30.21 -40.44
N THR A 403 12.01 30.59 -39.40
CA THR A 403 11.27 31.85 -39.36
C THR A 403 12.21 32.97 -38.93
N ALA A 404 12.61 33.79 -39.89
CA ALA A 404 13.27 35.07 -39.65
C ALA A 404 12.31 36.08 -38.98
N PRO A 405 12.77 36.92 -38.04
CA PRO A 405 11.95 38.00 -37.52
C PRO A 405 11.98 39.19 -38.49
N THR A 406 10.81 39.53 -39.04
CA THR A 406 10.58 40.76 -39.79
C THR A 406 10.45 41.94 -38.82
N THR A 407 11.45 42.80 -38.75
CA THR A 407 11.34 44.15 -38.20
C THR A 407 10.89 45.12 -39.29
N ALA A 408 9.88 45.93 -38.98
CA ALA A 408 9.57 47.16 -39.70
C ALA A 408 9.15 48.27 -38.72
N PRO A 409 9.42 49.55 -39.05
CA PRO A 409 9.74 50.60 -38.07
C PRO A 409 8.70 51.74 -38.05
N ALA A 410 8.81 52.66 -37.07
CA ALA A 410 8.91 54.12 -37.29
C ALA A 410 8.67 54.99 -36.02
N THR A 411 9.64 55.89 -35.74
CA THR A 411 9.54 57.32 -35.31
C THR A 411 8.73 57.74 -34.06
N SER A 412 9.05 58.79 -33.29
CA SER A 412 10.20 59.70 -33.01
C SER A 412 9.68 60.71 -31.97
N LEU A 413 10.43 61.15 -30.95
CA LEU A 413 11.10 62.47 -30.81
C LEU A 413 11.55 62.58 -29.33
N ALA A 414 12.84 62.67 -28.99
CA ALA A 414 13.75 63.83 -29.01
C ALA A 414 13.74 64.66 -27.71
N ALA A 415 14.85 64.59 -26.94
CA ALA A 415 15.63 65.72 -26.45
C ALA A 415 16.86 65.24 -25.64
N ASP A 416 18.04 65.57 -26.16
CA ASP A 416 19.42 65.43 -25.65
C ASP A 416 19.86 66.79 -24.99
N PRO A 417 21.11 67.07 -24.56
CA PRO A 417 22.31 66.24 -24.32
C PRO A 417 23.23 66.65 -23.11
N ALA A 418 24.40 65.98 -23.03
CA ALA A 418 25.77 66.43 -22.61
C ALA A 418 26.35 65.65 -21.40
N THR A 419 27.58 65.10 -21.35
CA THR A 419 28.86 65.33 -22.10
C THR A 419 29.81 64.11 -21.92
N GLU A 420 30.65 63.84 -22.92
CA GLU A 420 31.74 62.83 -23.04
C GLU A 420 33.12 63.37 -22.51
N PRO A 421 34.35 62.75 -22.63
CA PRO A 421 34.75 61.45 -23.26
C PRO A 421 35.91 60.60 -22.61
N ALA A 422 36.03 59.36 -23.15
CA ALA A 422 37.21 58.57 -23.61
C ALA A 422 38.37 58.05 -22.69
N SER A 423 38.65 56.73 -22.76
CA SER A 423 39.76 56.10 -23.55
C SER A 423 40.18 54.70 -23.03
N GLU A 424 40.56 53.83 -23.97
CA GLU A 424 40.79 52.36 -23.95
C GLU A 424 42.34 52.02 -23.94
N PRO A 425 42.90 50.83 -24.32
CA PRO A 425 43.19 49.61 -23.51
C PRO A 425 44.65 49.01 -23.67
N THR A 426 44.84 47.70 -23.32
CA THR A 426 45.83 46.68 -23.84
C THR A 426 47.13 46.39 -22.99
N PRO A 427 47.92 45.27 -23.18
CA PRO A 427 47.75 43.85 -22.78
C PRO A 427 48.98 43.17 -22.04
N ALA A 428 48.95 41.82 -21.93
CA ALA A 428 49.90 40.82 -21.35
C ALA A 428 51.38 40.83 -21.86
N PRO A 429 52.36 40.02 -21.32
CA PRO A 429 52.47 38.57 -21.65
C PRO A 429 53.18 37.62 -20.63
N THR A 430 53.18 36.34 -21.03
CA THR A 430 53.70 35.04 -20.53
C THR A 430 55.23 34.86 -20.49
N THR A 431 55.77 33.99 -19.61
CA THR A 431 56.84 32.98 -19.91
C THR A 431 57.03 31.96 -18.75
N GLY A 432 57.06 30.65 -19.05
CA GLY A 432 57.64 29.58 -18.18
C GLY A 432 59.16 29.43 -18.38
N PRO A 433 59.83 28.25 -18.20
CA PRO A 433 59.36 26.96 -17.65
C PRO A 433 60.41 26.16 -16.79
N THR A 434 59.97 24.97 -16.32
CA THR A 434 60.68 23.66 -16.16
C THR A 434 61.52 23.25 -14.92
N THR A 435 61.27 21.97 -14.58
CA THR A 435 62.11 20.88 -14.00
C THR A 435 62.22 20.67 -12.48
N ASP A 436 61.44 19.68 -12.01
CA ASP A 436 61.71 18.60 -11.04
C ASP A 436 63.12 17.93 -11.22
N PRO A 437 63.67 17.01 -10.37
CA PRO A 437 63.04 16.28 -9.26
C PRO A 437 63.96 15.88 -8.04
N THR A 438 63.35 15.12 -7.11
CA THR A 438 63.91 13.99 -6.34
C THR A 438 64.56 14.22 -4.95
N ALA A 439 64.15 13.34 -4.03
CA ALA A 439 64.88 12.69 -2.93
C ALA A 439 64.56 13.13 -1.48
N ALA A 440 63.73 12.30 -0.83
CA ALA A 440 63.86 11.95 0.59
C ALA A 440 65.18 11.17 0.82
N PRO A 441 65.63 10.74 2.02
CA PRO A 441 64.91 10.67 3.32
C PRO A 441 65.79 10.93 4.58
N THR A 442 65.28 10.46 5.73
CA THR A 442 65.99 9.92 6.92
C THR A 442 66.22 10.82 8.15
N THR A 443 65.40 10.52 9.18
CA THR A 443 65.75 10.13 10.57
C THR A 443 66.67 11.00 11.43
N GLY A 444 66.25 11.21 12.69
CA GLY A 444 67.20 11.21 13.81
C GLY A 444 66.82 12.02 15.04
N LEU A 445 66.07 11.38 15.95
CA LEU A 445 66.33 11.28 17.39
C LEU A 445 66.72 12.52 18.22
N ALA A 446 65.84 12.76 19.21
CA ALA A 446 66.12 12.71 20.66
C ALA A 446 66.66 13.93 21.41
N SER A 447 66.05 14.07 22.60
CA SER A 447 66.59 14.52 23.88
C SER A 447 66.32 15.95 24.37
N ASP A 448 65.39 15.96 25.32
CA ASP A 448 65.58 16.45 26.70
C ASP A 448 65.46 17.94 27.07
N ALA A 449 64.49 18.13 27.98
CA ALA A 449 64.61 18.79 29.28
C ALA A 449 64.35 20.30 29.41
N ALA A 450 63.31 20.55 30.22
CA ALA A 450 63.29 21.35 31.44
C ALA A 450 62.73 22.78 31.41
N ALA A 451 62.01 23.03 32.51
CA ALA A 451 61.70 24.29 33.19
C ALA A 451 60.47 25.09 32.73
N ALA A 452 59.43 24.99 33.59
CA ALA A 452 58.43 26.05 33.81
C ALA A 452 59.10 27.36 34.30
N PRO A 453 58.41 28.51 34.24
CA PRO A 453 57.56 28.85 35.39
C PRO A 453 56.26 29.60 35.07
N THR A 454 55.40 29.55 36.08
CA THR A 454 54.19 30.31 36.38
C THR A 454 54.34 31.84 36.34
N THR A 455 53.30 32.53 35.89
CA THR A 455 52.96 33.91 36.30
C THR A 455 51.45 34.13 36.32
N ASP A 456 50.96 34.63 37.44
CA ASP A 456 49.67 35.28 37.74
C ASP A 456 49.96 36.22 38.94
N PRO A 457 49.12 37.17 39.37
CA PRO A 457 48.21 38.12 38.69
C PRO A 457 48.55 39.58 39.06
N ALA A 458 47.85 40.57 38.49
CA ALA A 458 47.85 41.95 38.99
C ALA A 458 46.42 42.55 39.07
N THR A 459 46.07 42.96 40.27
CA THR A 459 44.92 43.75 40.76
C THR A 459 45.06 45.24 40.47
N HIS A 460 43.93 45.99 40.33
CA HIS A 460 43.59 47.26 41.03
C HIS A 460 42.27 47.94 40.51
N PRO A 461 41.66 48.93 41.21
CA PRO A 461 40.23 48.94 41.56
C PRO A 461 39.44 50.23 41.19
N ALA A 462 38.14 50.31 41.53
CA ALA A 462 37.46 51.59 41.83
C ALA A 462 36.18 51.44 42.70
N THR A 463 36.16 52.18 43.80
CA THR A 463 35.05 52.70 44.65
C THR A 463 34.05 53.55 43.84
N GLY A 464 32.79 53.86 44.19
CA GLY A 464 31.94 53.77 45.39
C GLY A 464 30.68 54.69 45.19
N LEU A 465 29.80 54.78 46.22
CA LEU A 465 28.55 55.58 46.41
C LEU A 465 27.25 54.75 46.20
N ALA A 466 26.48 54.33 47.22
CA ALA A 466 25.77 55.00 48.34
C ALA A 466 24.41 55.61 47.96
N GLY A 467 23.33 55.12 48.61
CA GLY A 467 21.96 55.67 48.55
C GLY A 467 20.91 54.73 49.16
N ASP A 468 20.50 55.03 50.39
CA ASP A 468 19.66 54.24 51.30
C ASP A 468 18.15 54.18 51.00
N ALA A 469 17.55 53.07 51.46
CA ALA A 469 16.28 52.88 52.19
C ALA A 469 14.92 53.42 51.68
N ALA A 470 13.94 52.51 51.55
CA ALA A 470 12.71 52.48 52.36
C ALA A 470 11.76 51.33 51.95
N ALA A 471 11.11 50.71 52.94
CA ALA A 471 10.00 49.74 52.83
C ALA A 471 8.89 50.16 53.83
N PRO A 472 7.76 49.45 53.96
CA PRO A 472 6.66 49.04 53.05
C PRO A 472 5.31 49.72 53.48
N PRO A 473 4.07 49.35 53.05
CA PRO A 473 3.36 48.13 53.49
C PRO A 473 2.26 47.50 52.56
N THR A 474 2.11 46.17 52.71
CA THR A 474 0.91 45.32 52.94
C THR A 474 -0.46 45.45 52.19
N THR A 475 -0.91 44.28 51.71
CA THR A 475 -2.27 43.65 51.66
C THR A 475 -3.26 43.80 50.48
N ALA A 476 -3.72 42.61 50.05
CA ALA A 476 -4.74 42.11 49.09
C ALA A 476 -6.17 42.72 49.24
N PRO A 477 -7.21 42.38 48.42
CA PRO A 477 -7.41 41.16 47.59
C PRO A 477 -8.08 41.29 46.20
N THR A 478 -8.08 40.16 45.48
CA THR A 478 -8.84 39.78 44.25
C THR A 478 -10.37 39.89 44.44
N PRO A 479 -11.22 40.00 43.38
CA PRO A 479 -11.52 38.85 42.49
C PRO A 479 -11.87 39.15 40.99
N ASP A 480 -11.83 38.06 40.21
CA ASP A 480 -12.63 37.65 39.05
C ASP A 480 -12.55 38.27 37.63
N ALA A 481 -12.32 37.32 36.70
CA ALA A 481 -12.96 37.07 35.40
C ALA A 481 -12.85 38.11 34.26
N GLY A 482 -12.25 37.67 33.15
CA GLY A 482 -12.28 38.39 31.87
C GLY A 482 -11.70 37.59 30.71
N THR A 483 -12.57 36.88 30.01
CA THR A 483 -12.39 36.24 28.70
C THR A 483 -11.96 37.24 27.62
N SER A 484 -10.91 36.94 26.84
CA SER A 484 -10.58 37.50 25.50
C SER A 484 -9.16 36.99 25.16
N GLY A 485 -8.86 36.31 24.07
CA GLY A 485 -9.22 36.64 22.69
C GLY A 485 -7.97 37.17 21.99
N SER A 486 -7.33 36.30 21.19
CA SER A 486 -6.46 36.58 20.03
C SER A 486 -5.37 37.66 20.12
N GLU A 487 -4.10 37.24 20.03
CA GLU A 487 -3.12 37.94 19.19
C GLU A 487 -2.00 36.98 18.75
N GLN A 488 -2.17 36.41 17.56
CA GLN A 488 -1.06 35.80 16.81
C GLN A 488 -0.21 36.95 16.25
N VAL A 489 0.98 37.13 16.81
CA VAL A 489 2.01 37.98 16.24
C VAL A 489 2.78 37.15 15.22
N ILE A 490 2.55 37.48 13.95
CA ILE A 490 3.34 37.04 12.80
C ILE A 490 4.68 37.78 12.85
N VAL A 491 5.77 37.04 13.05
CA VAL A 491 7.12 37.49 12.69
C VAL A 491 7.64 36.52 11.64
N GLY A 492 7.63 36.97 10.39
CA GLY A 492 8.41 36.34 9.34
C GLY A 492 9.80 36.96 9.31
N LEU A 493 10.84 36.14 9.28
CA LEU A 493 12.05 36.39 8.50
C LEU A 493 12.93 35.12 8.44
N VAL A 494 13.33 34.77 7.20
CA VAL A 494 14.45 33.88 6.81
C VAL A 494 14.21 32.36 6.92
N ARG A 495 13.78 31.75 5.81
CA ARG A 495 13.95 30.31 5.53
C ARG A 495 15.29 30.07 4.83
N PRO A 496 16.16 29.18 5.32
CA PRO A 496 17.10 28.46 4.49
C PRO A 496 16.50 27.09 4.09
N PHE A 497 16.60 26.78 2.80
CA PHE A 497 16.57 25.45 2.18
C PHE A 497 16.01 24.26 3.02
N GLU A 498 14.71 24.00 2.91
CA GLU A 498 14.14 22.67 3.18
C GLU A 498 14.26 21.83 1.91
N SER A 499 15.29 20.98 1.84
CA SER A 499 15.25 19.79 1.00
C SER A 499 14.15 18.90 1.54
N ARG A 500 13.10 18.69 0.73
CA ARG A 500 12.11 17.62 0.93
C ARG A 500 12.85 16.29 0.88
N LEU A 501 13.30 15.80 2.04
CA LEU A 501 13.48 14.39 2.27
C LEU A 501 12.07 13.79 2.31
N THR A 502 11.67 13.26 1.17
CA THR A 502 10.54 12.34 1.07
C THR A 502 10.80 11.20 2.05
N PHE A 503 10.00 11.14 3.11
CA PHE A 503 9.86 9.97 3.95
C PHE A 503 9.63 8.76 3.04
N HIS A 504 10.58 7.83 3.01
CA HIS A 504 10.35 6.49 2.52
C HIS A 504 9.45 5.80 3.55
N ASP A 505 8.15 5.94 3.33
CA ASP A 505 7.12 5.18 4.02
C ASP A 505 7.42 3.69 3.82
N GLU A 506 7.44 2.95 4.92
CA GLU A 506 7.67 1.51 4.94
C GLU A 506 6.71 0.84 3.95
N SER A 507 7.26 0.35 2.84
CA SER A 507 6.47 -0.20 1.75
C SER A 507 5.86 -1.53 2.20
N PRO A 508 4.51 -1.68 2.21
CA PRO A 508 3.88 -2.97 2.46
C PRO A 508 4.21 -3.97 1.32
N PRO A 509 4.02 -5.28 1.54
CA PRO A 509 4.80 -6.31 0.86
C PRO A 509 4.53 -6.37 -0.66
N ILE A 510 5.53 -6.01 -1.46
CA ILE A 510 6.26 -6.66 -2.60
C ILE A 510 5.52 -7.69 -3.51
N LEU A 511 4.28 -8.07 -3.23
CA LEU A 511 3.61 -9.21 -3.84
C LEU A 511 3.21 -8.97 -5.31
N PHE A 512 3.01 -7.72 -5.72
CA PHE A 512 2.57 -7.37 -7.08
C PHE A 512 3.69 -7.21 -8.10
N ASP A 513 4.81 -6.62 -7.69
CA ASP A 513 5.98 -6.57 -8.57
C ASP A 513 6.57 -7.97 -8.74
N GLU A 514 6.47 -8.84 -7.74
CA GLU A 514 6.80 -10.27 -7.87
C GLU A 514 5.82 -11.02 -8.82
N LEU A 515 4.51 -10.73 -8.73
CA LEU A 515 3.50 -11.29 -9.66
C LEU A 515 3.68 -10.84 -11.11
N LEU A 516 4.17 -9.62 -11.36
CA LEU A 516 4.42 -9.07 -12.70
C LEU A 516 5.80 -9.44 -13.26
N THR A 517 6.70 -9.98 -12.43
CA THR A 517 8.08 -10.34 -12.79
C THR A 517 8.34 -11.83 -12.89
N THR A 518 7.39 -12.67 -12.48
CA THR A 518 7.45 -14.11 -12.69
C THR A 518 7.70 -14.43 -14.17
N GLU A 519 8.53 -15.46 -14.39
CA GLU A 519 8.93 -15.92 -15.72
C GLU A 519 7.72 -16.03 -16.67
N PRO A 520 7.89 -15.77 -17.99
CA PRO A 520 6.79 -15.85 -18.93
C PRO A 520 6.03 -17.16 -18.77
N GLY A 521 4.78 -17.08 -18.34
CA GLY A 521 3.85 -18.20 -18.42
C GLY A 521 3.69 -18.68 -19.87
N ILE A 522 2.81 -19.64 -20.08
CA ILE A 522 2.46 -20.14 -21.41
C ILE A 522 2.17 -18.95 -22.35
N SER A 523 2.76 -18.99 -23.56
CA SER A 523 2.64 -17.88 -24.50
C SER A 523 1.17 -17.53 -24.83
N PRO A 524 0.85 -16.24 -25.08
CA PRO A 524 -0.51 -15.82 -25.43
C PRO A 524 -1.10 -16.53 -26.65
N LEU A 525 -0.24 -17.11 -27.51
CA LEU A 525 -0.65 -17.92 -28.66
C LEU A 525 -1.37 -19.22 -28.26
N TRP A 526 -0.95 -19.86 -27.16
CA TRP A 526 -1.63 -21.07 -26.67
C TRP A 526 -3.02 -20.78 -26.13
N TYR A 527 -3.21 -19.68 -25.40
CA TYR A 527 -4.53 -19.22 -25.00
C TYR A 527 -5.40 -18.89 -26.21
N SER A 528 -4.82 -18.24 -27.22
CA SER A 528 -5.52 -17.91 -28.46
C SER A 528 -5.97 -19.16 -29.22
N ALA A 529 -5.11 -20.18 -29.30
CA ALA A 529 -5.44 -21.48 -29.87
C ALA A 529 -6.54 -22.19 -29.06
N ALA A 530 -6.47 -22.15 -27.73
CA ALA A 530 -7.46 -22.73 -26.83
C ALA A 530 -8.84 -22.05 -26.99
N PHE A 531 -8.91 -20.72 -26.94
CA PHE A 531 -10.14 -19.96 -27.12
C PHE A 531 -10.77 -20.20 -28.50
N THR A 532 -9.97 -20.22 -29.55
CA THR A 532 -10.42 -20.51 -30.91
C THR A 532 -11.01 -21.92 -31.01
N THR A 533 -10.33 -22.91 -30.43
CA THR A 533 -10.78 -24.31 -30.44
C THR A 533 -12.09 -24.46 -29.68
N SER A 534 -12.23 -23.86 -28.50
CA SER A 534 -13.49 -23.87 -27.74
C SER A 534 -14.63 -23.16 -28.46
N ALA A 535 -14.36 -22.04 -29.13
CA ALA A 535 -15.33 -21.33 -29.95
C ALA A 535 -15.83 -22.20 -31.11
N LEU A 536 -14.93 -22.92 -31.81
CA LEU A 536 -15.27 -23.86 -32.87
C LEU A 536 -16.10 -25.04 -32.35
N LEU A 537 -15.73 -25.62 -31.21
CA LEU A 537 -16.46 -26.73 -30.60
C LEU A 537 -17.89 -26.32 -30.20
N LEU A 538 -18.06 -25.13 -29.64
CA LEU A 538 -19.39 -24.57 -29.34
C LEU A 538 -20.21 -24.35 -30.63
N LEU A 539 -19.59 -23.78 -31.67
CA LEU A 539 -20.26 -23.58 -32.95
C LEU A 539 -20.64 -24.90 -33.61
N LEU A 540 -19.86 -25.97 -33.48
CA LEU A 540 -20.16 -27.29 -34.02
C LEU A 540 -21.26 -27.99 -33.21
N ALA A 541 -21.19 -27.91 -31.89
CA ALA A 541 -22.16 -28.55 -30.99
C ALA A 541 -23.56 -27.89 -31.08
N TYR A 542 -23.62 -26.57 -31.30
CA TYR A 542 -24.87 -25.79 -31.26
C TYR A 542 -25.28 -25.17 -32.60
N GLY A 543 -24.41 -25.17 -33.61
CA GLY A 543 -24.71 -24.73 -34.97
C GLY A 543 -25.57 -25.75 -35.71
N GLY A 544 -26.89 -25.68 -35.52
CA GLY A 544 -27.83 -26.56 -36.20
C GLY A 544 -27.65 -26.53 -37.74
N HIS A 545 -27.78 -27.70 -38.36
CA HIS A 545 -27.54 -28.03 -39.79
C HIS A 545 -28.20 -27.16 -40.89
N ARG A 546 -28.87 -26.05 -40.58
CA ARG A 546 -29.64 -25.26 -41.57
C ARG A 546 -29.06 -23.91 -41.98
N VAL A 547 -27.85 -23.53 -41.56
CA VAL A 547 -27.24 -22.24 -41.94
C VAL A 547 -25.92 -22.46 -42.68
N ARG A 548 -26.01 -22.88 -43.95
CA ARG A 548 -24.89 -23.38 -44.76
C ARG A 548 -24.01 -22.31 -45.44
N ARG A 549 -24.36 -21.01 -45.38
CA ARG A 549 -23.66 -19.95 -46.12
C ARG A 549 -22.67 -19.06 -45.33
N PRO A 550 -22.97 -18.54 -44.12
CA PRO A 550 -22.02 -17.70 -43.38
C PRO A 550 -20.95 -18.50 -42.60
N TYR A 551 -21.08 -19.82 -42.50
CA TYR A 551 -20.17 -20.66 -41.72
C TYR A 551 -18.82 -20.92 -42.44
N ARG A 552 -18.81 -20.87 -43.77
CA ARG A 552 -17.58 -21.06 -44.56
C ARG A 552 -16.62 -19.89 -44.44
N THR A 553 -17.13 -18.67 -44.36
CA THR A 553 -16.31 -17.46 -44.18
C THR A 553 -15.64 -17.45 -42.81
N VAL A 554 -16.38 -17.81 -41.75
CA VAL A 554 -15.82 -17.88 -40.38
C VAL A 554 -14.78 -19.00 -40.25
N MET A 555 -15.04 -20.19 -40.82
CA MET A 555 -14.06 -21.28 -40.82
C MET A 555 -12.79 -20.93 -41.62
N ALA A 556 -12.93 -20.23 -42.74
CA ALA A 556 -11.78 -19.80 -43.54
C ALA A 556 -10.93 -18.75 -42.80
N SER A 557 -11.56 -17.76 -42.15
CA SER A 557 -10.83 -16.77 -41.35
C SER A 557 -10.11 -17.40 -40.15
N VAL A 558 -10.74 -18.38 -39.49
CA VAL A 558 -10.13 -19.09 -38.35
C VAL A 558 -8.98 -20.00 -38.78
N ALA A 559 -9.10 -20.70 -39.92
CA ALA A 559 -8.02 -21.53 -40.45
C ALA A 559 -6.81 -20.68 -40.88
N THR A 560 -7.05 -19.48 -41.40
CA THR A 560 -5.98 -18.55 -41.80
C THR A 560 -5.25 -17.98 -40.59
N ALA A 561 -5.98 -17.61 -39.52
CA ALA A 561 -5.40 -17.17 -38.27
C ALA A 561 -4.60 -18.29 -37.56
N ALA A 562 -5.11 -19.53 -37.59
CA ALA A 562 -4.39 -20.68 -37.05
C ALA A 562 -3.09 -20.95 -37.83
N ALA A 563 -3.10 -20.87 -39.16
CA ALA A 563 -1.90 -21.07 -39.97
C ALA A 563 -0.82 -19.99 -39.71
N LEU A 564 -1.22 -18.74 -39.46
CA LEU A 564 -0.30 -17.65 -39.11
C LEU A 564 0.31 -17.82 -37.70
N ALA A 565 -0.39 -18.46 -36.76
CA ALA A 565 0.11 -18.71 -35.41
C ALA A 565 1.15 -19.85 -35.32
N PHE A 566 1.32 -20.65 -36.38
CA PHE A 566 2.24 -21.80 -36.42
C PHE A 566 3.48 -21.60 -37.32
N VAL A 567 3.78 -20.38 -37.78
CA VAL A 567 5.04 -20.09 -38.46
C VAL A 567 6.16 -20.03 -37.41
N PRO A 568 7.21 -20.87 -37.50
CA PRO A 568 8.25 -20.96 -36.49
C PRO A 568 9.12 -19.70 -36.48
N VAL A 569 9.17 -19.03 -35.33
CA VAL A 569 10.18 -18.02 -34.98
C VAL A 569 11.45 -18.79 -34.60
N SER A 570 12.23 -19.22 -35.59
CA SER A 570 13.41 -20.08 -35.38
C SER A 570 14.76 -19.38 -35.61
N ASP A 571 14.80 -18.05 -35.70
CA ASP A 571 16.04 -17.29 -35.99
C ASP A 571 16.45 -16.29 -34.89
N GLN A 572 16.01 -16.46 -33.63
CA GLN A 572 16.59 -15.71 -32.52
C GLN A 572 17.51 -16.62 -31.70
N GLU A 573 18.83 -16.51 -31.92
CA GLU A 573 19.77 -16.95 -30.89
C GLU A 573 19.45 -16.18 -29.60
N PRO A 574 19.21 -16.86 -28.45
CA PRO A 574 18.88 -16.17 -27.21
C PRO A 574 20.07 -15.30 -26.81
N ALA A 575 19.91 -13.98 -26.91
CA ALA A 575 20.89 -13.05 -26.40
C ALA A 575 21.13 -13.35 -24.91
N ARG A 576 22.39 -13.24 -24.47
CA ARG A 576 22.76 -13.56 -23.08
C ARG A 576 21.99 -12.65 -22.12
N PHE A 577 21.36 -13.27 -21.13
CA PHE A 577 20.53 -12.61 -20.13
C PHE A 577 21.01 -13.03 -18.74
N THR A 578 21.61 -12.10 -18.01
CA THR A 578 21.99 -12.29 -16.61
C THR A 578 20.81 -11.92 -15.72
N THR A 579 20.32 -12.87 -14.93
CA THR A 579 19.27 -12.63 -13.92
C THR A 579 19.84 -11.99 -12.66
N ALA A 580 19.00 -11.39 -11.82
CA ALA A 580 19.42 -10.86 -10.51
C ALA A 580 20.09 -11.94 -9.64
N ALA A 581 19.52 -13.14 -9.57
CA ALA A 581 20.11 -14.28 -8.87
C ALA A 581 21.47 -14.70 -9.47
N GLY A 582 21.65 -14.53 -10.78
CA GLY A 582 22.94 -14.75 -11.44
C GLY A 582 24.03 -13.78 -11.00
N CYS A 583 23.65 -12.63 -10.43
CA CYS A 583 24.55 -11.64 -9.85
C CYS A 583 24.95 -11.92 -8.40
N ASP A 584 24.25 -12.82 -7.72
CA ASP A 584 24.53 -13.14 -6.32
C ASP A 584 25.75 -14.06 -6.21
N GLY A 585 26.71 -13.64 -5.39
CA GLY A 585 27.99 -14.35 -5.22
C GLY A 585 29.06 -14.05 -6.28
N MET A 586 28.82 -13.14 -7.22
CA MET A 586 29.90 -12.62 -8.06
C MET A 586 30.84 -11.74 -7.23
N ASP A 587 32.13 -12.10 -7.24
CA ASP A 587 33.21 -11.32 -6.64
C ASP A 587 33.40 -10.02 -7.45
N PRO A 588 33.12 -8.83 -6.89
CA PRO A 588 33.16 -7.55 -7.61
C PRO A 588 34.54 -7.26 -8.21
N ASP A 589 35.61 -7.80 -7.63
CA ASP A 589 36.98 -7.59 -8.08
C ASP A 589 37.35 -8.45 -9.30
N ARG A 590 36.58 -9.51 -9.58
CA ARG A 590 36.85 -10.45 -10.69
C ARG A 590 36.00 -10.21 -11.94
N VAL A 591 34.99 -9.36 -11.84
CA VAL A 591 34.03 -9.09 -12.92
C VAL A 591 34.39 -7.80 -13.66
N SER A 592 34.09 -7.76 -14.97
CA SER A 592 34.27 -6.53 -15.74
C SER A 592 33.32 -5.43 -15.26
N GLY A 593 33.68 -4.16 -15.48
CA GLY A 593 32.79 -3.03 -15.18
C GLY A 593 31.42 -3.13 -15.86
N GLU A 594 31.36 -3.71 -17.06
CA GLU A 594 30.09 -3.97 -17.76
C GLU A 594 29.21 -5.00 -17.05
N GLN A 595 29.81 -6.07 -16.54
CA GLN A 595 29.06 -7.07 -15.77
C GLN A 595 28.60 -6.50 -14.42
N ARG A 596 29.43 -5.66 -13.78
CA ARG A 596 29.01 -4.91 -12.58
C ARG A 596 27.83 -4.00 -12.88
N PHE A 597 27.88 -3.24 -13.97
CA PHE A 597 26.77 -2.40 -14.41
C PHE A 597 25.48 -3.21 -14.65
N VAL A 598 25.56 -4.32 -15.38
CA VAL A 598 24.40 -5.21 -15.60
C VAL A 598 23.85 -5.69 -14.26
N CYS A 599 24.70 -6.12 -13.34
CA CYS A 599 24.27 -6.59 -12.02
C CYS A 599 23.68 -5.50 -11.14
N SER A 600 24.27 -4.30 -11.14
CA SER A 600 23.74 -3.11 -10.46
C SER A 600 22.34 -2.79 -10.96
N VAL A 601 22.11 -2.79 -12.29
CA VAL A 601 20.79 -2.57 -12.89
C VAL A 601 19.81 -3.70 -12.53
N ARG A 602 20.22 -4.96 -12.61
CA ARG A 602 19.32 -6.12 -12.38
C ARG A 602 18.85 -6.25 -10.94
N ARG A 603 19.61 -5.69 -9.99
CA ARG A 603 19.25 -5.64 -8.56
C ARG A 603 18.26 -4.54 -8.21
N ILE A 604 18.11 -3.53 -9.08
CA ILE A 604 17.10 -2.50 -8.88
C ILE A 604 15.74 -3.14 -9.10
N GLU A 605 14.86 -3.03 -8.11
CA GLU A 605 13.54 -3.64 -8.13
C GLU A 605 12.71 -3.16 -9.32
N SER A 606 12.82 -1.88 -9.69
CA SER A 606 12.19 -1.31 -10.88
C SER A 606 13.24 -0.59 -11.72
N PRO A 607 14.04 -1.33 -12.50
CA PRO A 607 15.06 -0.69 -13.31
C PRO A 607 14.36 0.22 -14.33
N PRO A 608 14.92 1.40 -14.62
CA PRO A 608 14.40 2.30 -15.66
C PRO A 608 14.42 1.64 -17.06
N PHE A 609 15.08 0.49 -17.19
CA PHE A 609 15.15 -0.32 -18.38
C PHE A 609 14.31 -1.59 -18.18
N GLY A 610 13.69 -2.10 -19.24
CA GLY A 610 12.91 -3.34 -19.13
C GLY A 610 13.73 -4.48 -18.49
N LYS A 611 13.17 -5.12 -17.45
CA LYS A 611 13.81 -6.23 -16.72
C LYS A 611 14.28 -7.36 -17.63
N ASP A 612 13.65 -7.51 -18.80
CA ASP A 612 13.93 -8.55 -19.80
C ASP A 612 14.92 -8.09 -20.91
N MET A 613 15.51 -6.88 -20.81
CA MET A 613 16.45 -6.38 -21.81
C MET A 613 17.73 -7.24 -21.83
N PRO A 614 18.20 -7.76 -22.99
CA PRO A 614 19.45 -8.52 -23.05
C PRO A 614 20.67 -7.72 -22.59
N ASP A 615 21.66 -8.40 -22.01
CA ASP A 615 22.82 -7.77 -21.36
C ASP A 615 23.58 -6.83 -22.32
N GLU A 616 23.75 -7.24 -23.58
CA GLU A 616 24.44 -6.42 -24.59
C GLU A 616 23.71 -5.11 -24.90
N ARG A 617 22.38 -5.14 -24.99
CA ARG A 617 21.56 -3.94 -25.21
C ARG A 617 21.62 -3.03 -23.99
N LEU A 618 21.61 -3.63 -22.80
CA LEU A 618 21.71 -2.90 -21.55
C LEU A 618 23.06 -2.17 -21.45
N ILE A 619 24.18 -2.86 -21.74
CA ILE A 619 25.52 -2.27 -21.76
C ILE A 619 25.62 -1.15 -22.80
N ALA A 620 25.10 -1.36 -24.02
CA ALA A 620 25.10 -0.34 -25.06
C ALA A 620 24.32 0.92 -24.64
N TYR A 621 23.17 0.72 -23.98
CA TYR A 621 22.39 1.81 -23.40
C TYR A 621 23.18 2.55 -22.32
N GLY A 622 23.79 1.82 -21.38
CA GLY A 622 24.61 2.38 -20.32
C GLY A 622 25.79 3.22 -20.84
N ARG A 623 26.45 2.78 -21.91
CA ARG A 623 27.51 3.55 -22.57
C ARG A 623 26.99 4.85 -23.18
N ARG A 624 25.82 4.82 -23.83
CA ARG A 624 25.16 6.04 -24.35
C ARG A 624 24.82 7.01 -23.22
N LEU A 625 24.37 6.49 -22.08
CA LEU A 625 24.10 7.27 -20.89
C LEU A 625 25.38 7.91 -20.34
N CYS A 626 26.48 7.15 -20.29
CA CYS A 626 27.79 7.68 -19.91
C CYS A 626 28.27 8.79 -20.85
N ASP A 627 28.05 8.66 -22.16
CA ASP A 627 28.42 9.70 -23.14
C ASP A 627 27.70 11.02 -22.87
N VAL A 628 26.39 10.98 -22.60
CA VAL A 628 25.58 12.16 -22.24
C VAL A 628 26.05 12.74 -20.91
N TYR A 629 26.26 11.90 -19.89
CA TYR A 629 26.77 12.30 -18.58
C TYR A 629 28.15 12.97 -18.67
N THR A 630 29.04 12.40 -19.48
CA THR A 630 30.41 12.90 -19.65
C THR A 630 30.43 14.29 -20.26
N ARG A 631 29.58 14.56 -21.26
CA ARG A 631 29.42 15.89 -21.86
C ARG A 631 28.86 16.93 -20.89
N GLY A 632 27.99 16.53 -19.97
CA GLY A 632 27.43 17.43 -18.95
C GLY A 632 26.51 18.53 -19.53
N ASP A 633 25.99 18.35 -20.75
CA ASP A 633 25.05 19.28 -21.35
C ASP A 633 23.64 19.07 -20.79
N ALA A 634 23.13 20.08 -20.06
CA ALA A 634 21.81 20.02 -19.44
C ALA A 634 20.66 19.88 -20.45
N GLN A 635 20.79 20.43 -21.67
CA GLN A 635 19.75 20.31 -22.70
C GLN A 635 19.71 18.90 -23.28
N GLU A 636 20.88 18.31 -23.53
CA GLU A 636 20.99 16.93 -24.00
C GLU A 636 20.48 15.95 -22.94
N ALA A 637 20.86 16.16 -21.67
CA ALA A 637 20.37 15.37 -20.54
C ALA A 637 18.84 15.47 -20.39
N ALA A 638 18.27 16.67 -20.51
CA ALA A 638 16.82 16.87 -20.45
C ALA A 638 16.10 16.22 -21.63
N ALA A 639 16.65 16.31 -22.85
CA ALA A 639 16.09 15.66 -24.04
C ALA A 639 16.15 14.14 -23.92
N PHE A 640 17.26 13.59 -23.41
CA PHE A 640 17.40 12.17 -23.11
C PHE A 640 16.38 11.72 -22.06
N GLY A 641 16.19 12.50 -21.00
CA GLY A 641 15.20 12.25 -19.96
C GLY A 641 13.76 12.31 -20.48
N ALA A 642 13.43 13.23 -21.37
CA ALA A 642 12.11 13.29 -22.00
C ALA A 642 11.84 12.08 -22.90
N ALA A 643 12.87 11.57 -23.60
CA ALA A 643 12.73 10.43 -24.51
C ALA A 643 12.67 9.08 -23.77
N HIS A 644 13.39 8.94 -22.66
CA HIS A 644 13.59 7.66 -21.97
C HIS A 644 13.05 7.63 -20.53
N GLY A 645 12.49 8.73 -20.03
CA GLY A 645 11.97 8.83 -18.65
C GLY A 645 13.07 8.84 -17.58
N PHE A 646 14.31 9.20 -17.96
CA PHE A 646 15.48 9.00 -17.09
C PHE A 646 16.48 10.16 -17.16
N ALA A 647 16.74 10.85 -16.04
CA ALA A 647 17.67 11.98 -15.97
C ALA A 647 19.13 11.50 -15.84
N PRO A 648 19.98 11.63 -16.88
CA PRO A 648 21.35 11.08 -16.84
C PRO A 648 22.21 11.63 -15.72
N LEU A 649 22.09 12.93 -15.43
CA LEU A 649 22.95 13.64 -14.47
C LEU A 649 22.68 13.24 -13.02
N GLU A 650 21.49 12.73 -12.70
CA GLU A 650 21.09 12.31 -11.35
C GLU A 650 21.52 10.86 -11.04
N GLN A 651 22.11 10.17 -12.03
CA GLN A 651 22.22 8.71 -12.04
C GLN A 651 23.67 8.24 -12.12
N ALA A 652 24.58 9.07 -11.61
CA ALA A 652 26.02 8.79 -11.57
C ALA A 652 26.33 7.45 -10.90
N ALA A 653 25.63 7.14 -9.80
CA ALA A 653 25.78 5.89 -9.07
C ALA A 653 25.47 4.64 -9.91
N LEU A 654 24.53 4.74 -10.86
CA LEU A 654 24.15 3.63 -11.73
C LEU A 654 25.19 3.34 -12.81
N VAL A 655 25.79 4.39 -13.39
CA VAL A 655 26.74 4.25 -14.50
C VAL A 655 28.20 4.22 -14.09
N ARG A 656 28.51 4.42 -12.80
CA ARG A 656 29.91 4.46 -12.30
C ARG A 656 30.74 3.27 -12.75
N ASP A 657 30.15 2.07 -12.85
CA ASP A 657 30.87 0.84 -13.22
C ASP A 657 31.35 0.82 -14.69
N ILE A 658 30.76 1.64 -15.57
CA ILE A 658 31.11 1.73 -17.00
C ILE A 658 31.51 3.15 -17.42
N CYS A 659 31.49 4.11 -16.50
CA CYS A 659 31.68 5.53 -16.78
C CYS A 659 32.70 6.17 -15.82
N PRO A 660 33.98 6.30 -16.24
CA PRO A 660 35.05 6.79 -15.37
C PRO A 660 34.79 8.18 -14.77
N LYS A 661 34.10 9.07 -15.50
CA LYS A 661 33.73 10.39 -14.95
C LYS A 661 32.70 10.27 -13.83
N ALA A 662 31.65 9.47 -14.03
CA ALA A 662 30.64 9.24 -13.00
C ALA A 662 31.23 8.54 -11.77
N GLU A 663 32.19 7.63 -11.96
CA GLU A 663 32.94 7.03 -10.86
C GLU A 663 33.71 8.08 -10.06
N ALA A 664 34.42 8.99 -10.73
CA ALA A 664 35.14 10.09 -10.07
C ALA A 664 34.18 11.05 -9.34
N ASP A 665 33.05 11.42 -9.96
CA ASP A 665 32.06 12.31 -9.37
C ASP A 665 31.39 11.67 -8.14
N VAL A 666 31.05 10.37 -8.20
CA VAL A 666 30.51 9.60 -7.05
C VAL A 666 31.54 9.45 -5.94
N ALA A 667 32.81 9.21 -6.26
CA ALA A 667 33.88 9.12 -5.28
C ALA A 667 34.13 10.47 -4.60
N GLN A 668 34.08 11.57 -5.35
CA GLN A 668 34.19 12.92 -4.79
C GLN A 668 33.01 13.24 -3.87
N ALA A 669 31.77 13.02 -4.33
CA ALA A 669 30.58 13.24 -3.52
C ALA A 669 30.61 12.41 -2.23
N SER A 670 30.97 11.12 -2.33
CA SER A 670 31.13 10.25 -1.16
C SER A 670 32.21 10.75 -0.19
N ALA A 671 33.31 11.33 -0.68
CA ALA A 671 34.36 11.87 0.16
C ALA A 671 33.96 13.21 0.82
N GLU A 672 33.16 14.03 0.13
CA GLU A 672 32.56 15.24 0.69
C GLU A 672 31.52 14.89 1.77
N ASP A 673 30.62 13.93 1.51
CA ASP A 673 29.64 13.42 2.47
C ASP A 673 30.33 12.79 3.69
N GLU A 674 31.38 11.98 3.50
CA GLU A 674 32.16 11.41 4.60
C GLU A 674 32.85 12.50 5.43
N ALA A 675 33.40 13.54 4.79
CA ALA A 675 34.01 14.66 5.49
C ALA A 675 32.97 15.49 6.27
N GLU A 676 31.76 15.67 5.73
CA GLU A 676 30.65 16.33 6.41
C GLU A 676 30.16 15.49 7.61
N MET A 677 29.96 14.18 7.44
CA MET A 677 29.59 13.27 8.53
C MET A 677 30.64 13.28 9.64
N LEU A 678 31.93 13.17 9.30
CA LEU A 678 33.02 13.23 10.29
C LEU A 678 33.08 14.58 11.01
N ALA A 679 32.78 15.68 10.31
CA ALA A 679 32.71 17.01 10.92
C ALA A 679 31.51 17.13 11.87
N TRP A 680 30.36 16.58 11.49
CA TRP A 680 29.16 16.52 12.31
C TRP A 680 29.38 15.67 13.57
N GLU A 681 29.94 14.45 13.43
CA GLU A 681 30.29 13.59 14.56
C GLU A 681 31.28 14.25 15.51
N ALA A 682 32.27 14.98 14.97
CA ALA A 682 33.21 15.74 15.78
C ALA A 682 32.53 16.91 16.52
N GLU A 683 31.54 17.59 15.91
CA GLU A 683 30.76 18.64 16.57
C GLU A 683 29.90 18.06 17.71
N GLU A 684 29.26 16.92 17.50
CA GLU A 684 28.48 16.21 18.51
C GLU A 684 29.35 15.68 19.66
N GLN A 685 30.51 15.11 19.34
CA GLN A 685 31.49 14.72 20.35
C GLN A 685 31.97 15.93 21.15
N ALA A 686 32.30 17.04 20.49
CA ALA A 686 32.73 18.27 21.14
C ALA A 686 31.62 18.91 21.99
N MET A 687 30.37 18.72 21.61
CA MET A 687 29.20 19.12 22.40
C MET A 687 29.10 18.30 23.68
N CYS A 688 29.24 16.97 23.61
CA CYS A 688 29.33 16.16 24.82
C CYS A 688 30.56 16.51 25.66
N ASP A 689 31.72 16.77 25.09
CA ASP A 689 32.92 17.16 25.84
C ASP A 689 32.76 18.50 26.58
N ARG A 690 32.06 19.46 25.98
CA ARG A 690 31.71 20.75 26.58
C ARG A 690 30.59 20.66 27.60
N ALA A 691 29.73 19.64 27.52
CA ALA A 691 28.60 19.49 28.43
C ALA A 691 29.09 19.49 29.89
N PRO A 692 28.45 20.24 30.79
CA PRO A 692 28.86 20.31 32.19
C PRO A 692 28.91 18.92 32.82
N ARG A 693 30.11 18.51 33.27
CA ARG A 693 30.27 17.25 33.99
C ARG A 693 29.50 17.31 35.30
N HIS A 694 28.68 16.28 35.55
CA HIS A 694 28.02 16.12 36.83
C HIS A 694 29.07 16.00 37.94
N ARG A 695 28.84 16.70 39.06
CA ARG A 695 29.72 16.70 40.23
C ARG A 695 28.90 16.21 41.41
N PRO A 696 28.83 14.88 41.60
CA PRO A 696 27.87 14.31 42.54
C PRO A 696 28.20 14.76 43.96
N LEU A 697 27.17 15.13 44.73
CA LEU A 697 27.32 15.56 46.13
C LEU A 697 27.75 14.43 47.07
N VAL A 698 27.64 13.18 46.63
CA VAL A 698 28.10 11.97 47.30
C VAL A 698 28.87 11.13 46.30
N GLU A 699 29.92 10.44 46.71
CA GLU A 699 30.68 9.56 45.81
C GLU A 699 29.82 8.36 45.34
N PRO A 700 29.64 8.16 44.02
CA PRO A 700 28.94 6.99 43.50
C PRO A 700 29.81 5.74 43.63
N VAL A 701 29.17 4.58 43.83
CA VAL A 701 29.84 3.27 43.82
C VAL A 701 30.39 2.96 42.43
N ARG A 702 29.65 3.36 41.40
CA ARG A 702 30.05 3.28 40.00
C ARG A 702 29.49 4.49 39.27
N ALA A 703 30.33 5.16 38.48
CA ALA A 703 29.89 6.20 37.55
C ALA A 703 30.54 5.95 36.21
N THR A 704 29.74 5.84 35.16
CA THR A 704 30.19 5.71 33.79
C THR A 704 29.64 6.86 32.98
N ARG A 705 30.51 7.52 32.23
CA ARG A 705 30.14 8.49 31.23
C ARG A 705 30.45 7.88 29.89
N GLU A 706 29.45 7.79 29.02
CA GLU A 706 29.69 7.30 27.68
C GLU A 706 30.66 8.24 26.96
N LYS A 707 31.69 7.65 26.35
CA LYS A 707 32.75 8.42 25.69
C LYS A 707 32.22 9.07 24.43
N GLU A 708 31.42 8.32 23.69
CA GLU A 708 30.79 8.73 22.45
C GLU A 708 29.32 9.10 22.72
N PRO A 709 28.78 10.12 22.02
CA PRO A 709 27.35 10.43 22.06
C PRO A 709 26.55 9.21 21.59
N VAL A 710 25.55 8.84 22.39
CA VAL A 710 24.67 7.70 22.09
C VAL A 710 23.60 8.17 21.10
N TRP A 711 23.31 7.38 20.06
CA TRP A 711 22.20 7.65 19.14
C TRP A 711 21.07 6.65 19.41
N PRO A 712 20.05 7.06 20.18
CA PRO A 712 18.87 6.24 20.40
C PRO A 712 17.93 6.34 19.18
N GLU A 713 17.60 5.21 18.57
CA GLU A 713 16.54 5.10 17.56
C GLU A 713 15.16 5.04 18.21
N VAL A 714 15.08 4.53 19.46
CA VAL A 714 13.86 4.47 20.29
C VAL A 714 14.16 4.90 21.73
N TRP A 715 13.24 4.63 22.66
CA TRP A 715 13.48 4.77 24.10
C TRP A 715 14.64 3.89 24.57
N LEU A 716 15.34 4.32 25.62
CA LEU A 716 16.27 3.46 26.35
C LEU A 716 15.48 2.55 27.28
N GLU A 717 15.63 1.25 27.09
CA GLU A 717 14.84 0.21 27.76
C GLU A 717 15.73 -0.67 28.63
N ALA A 718 15.33 -0.96 29.86
CA ALA A 718 15.90 -2.09 30.61
C ALA A 718 14.81 -3.13 30.82
N TYR A 719 14.98 -4.31 30.24
CA TYR A 719 14.06 -5.43 30.35
C TYR A 719 14.77 -6.67 30.89
N GLU A 720 14.26 -7.21 32.01
CA GLU A 720 14.84 -8.34 32.74
C GLU A 720 14.11 -9.68 32.48
N GLY A 721 13.25 -9.74 31.46
CA GLY A 721 12.50 -10.94 31.08
C GLY A 721 13.01 -11.61 29.81
N ASP A 722 12.49 -12.82 29.54
CA ASP A 722 12.66 -13.47 28.25
C ASP A 722 11.48 -13.09 27.32
N GLY A 723 11.77 -12.66 26.10
CA GLY A 723 10.75 -12.34 25.09
C GLY A 723 10.34 -10.87 25.05
N MET A 724 9.18 -10.58 24.45
CA MET A 724 8.65 -9.23 24.38
C MET A 724 7.84 -8.92 25.65
N PRO A 725 7.98 -7.74 26.27
CA PRO A 725 7.19 -7.38 27.44
C PRO A 725 5.68 -7.32 27.13
N ASP A 726 4.86 -7.97 27.97
CA ASP A 726 3.39 -7.89 27.97
C ASP A 726 2.89 -7.22 29.25
N ASP A 727 3.37 -6.01 29.50
CA ASP A 727 2.99 -5.19 30.66
C ASP A 727 2.21 -3.92 30.27
N GLY A 728 1.97 -3.72 28.98
CA GLY A 728 1.26 -2.58 28.44
C GLY A 728 2.01 -1.25 28.57
N LEU A 729 3.32 -1.25 28.87
CA LEU A 729 4.11 -0.03 28.99
C LEU A 729 4.17 0.78 27.69
N TYR A 730 4.33 0.12 26.55
CA TYR A 730 4.40 0.79 25.24
C TYR A 730 3.11 1.50 24.83
N GLY A 731 1.97 1.16 25.45
CA GLY A 731 0.68 1.80 25.17
C GLY A 731 0.40 3.04 26.03
N GLN A 732 1.29 3.37 26.96
CA GLN A 732 1.13 4.53 27.84
C GLN A 732 1.82 5.75 27.24
N GLU A 733 1.18 6.91 27.33
CA GLU A 733 1.84 8.18 27.05
C GLU A 733 2.96 8.38 28.08
N LEU A 734 4.20 8.26 27.62
CA LEU A 734 5.39 8.35 28.47
C LEU A 734 5.61 9.82 28.88
N ASP A 735 5.81 10.05 30.18
CA ASP A 735 6.17 11.38 30.73
C ASP A 735 7.63 11.30 31.22
N LEU A 736 8.55 11.13 30.26
CA LEU A 736 9.99 10.83 30.37
C LEU A 736 10.37 9.42 30.84
N VAL A 737 9.71 8.88 31.87
CA VAL A 737 10.06 7.57 32.43
C VAL A 737 8.81 6.78 32.78
N ALA A 738 8.76 5.51 32.36
CA ALA A 738 7.75 4.56 32.78
C ALA A 738 8.38 3.25 33.26
N VAL A 739 7.68 2.57 34.17
CA VAL A 739 8.20 1.40 34.87
C VAL A 739 7.12 0.36 35.12
N ALA A 740 7.48 -0.90 34.96
CA ALA A 740 6.81 -2.09 35.44
C ALA A 740 7.86 -3.00 36.12
N PRO A 741 7.47 -4.03 36.88
CA PRO A 741 8.43 -4.96 37.49
C PRO A 741 9.33 -5.60 36.43
N GLY A 742 10.64 -5.37 36.50
CA GLY A 742 11.62 -5.85 35.53
C GLY A 742 11.61 -5.14 34.17
N HIS A 743 10.89 -4.02 34.02
CA HIS A 743 10.86 -3.26 32.78
C HIS A 743 10.89 -1.74 33.05
N LEU A 744 11.86 -1.04 32.49
CA LEU A 744 12.06 0.40 32.62
C LEU A 744 12.19 1.00 31.22
N LEU A 745 11.41 2.04 30.94
CA LEU A 745 11.50 2.84 29.72
C LEU A 745 11.90 4.26 30.06
N ILE A 746 12.89 4.78 29.35
CA ILE A 746 13.32 6.18 29.40
C ILE A 746 13.18 6.77 28.00
N GLU A 747 12.28 7.75 27.88
CA GLU A 747 12.07 8.49 26.66
C GLU A 747 13.18 9.53 26.46
N VAL A 748 13.69 9.60 25.23
CA VAL A 748 14.70 10.55 24.78
C VAL A 748 14.32 10.98 23.37
N GLU A 749 14.77 12.15 22.93
CA GLU A 749 14.48 12.61 21.57
C GLU A 749 15.39 11.85 20.58
N THR A 750 14.82 11.02 19.71
CA THR A 750 15.57 10.12 18.82
C THR A 750 16.26 10.86 17.66
N THR A 751 15.88 12.13 17.45
CA THR A 751 16.45 12.99 16.41
C THR A 751 17.87 13.48 16.74
N TYR A 752 18.31 13.40 17.99
CA TYR A 752 19.61 13.93 18.42
C TYR A 752 20.45 12.88 19.14
N ARG A 753 21.77 12.99 19.09
CA ARG A 753 22.62 12.20 19.99
C ARG A 753 22.55 12.70 21.44
N VAL A 754 22.66 11.78 22.39
CA VAL A 754 22.56 12.03 23.82
C VAL A 754 23.86 11.78 24.56
N CYS A 755 24.26 12.75 25.38
CA CYS A 755 25.39 12.62 26.29
C CYS A 755 24.93 11.90 27.56
N VAL A 756 25.15 10.59 27.63
CA VAL A 756 24.68 9.75 28.73
C VAL A 756 25.71 9.65 29.85
N THR A 757 25.25 9.78 31.09
CA THR A 757 25.99 9.42 32.29
C THR A 757 25.14 8.50 33.16
N THR A 758 25.71 7.38 33.59
CA THR A 758 25.06 6.40 34.46
C THR A 758 25.79 6.37 35.80
N GLU A 759 25.04 6.42 36.90
CA GLU A 759 25.60 6.43 38.26
C GLU A 759 24.85 5.47 39.18
N THR A 760 25.59 4.64 39.91
CA THR A 760 25.05 3.70 40.90
C THR A 760 25.53 4.08 42.29
N TYR A 761 24.62 4.17 43.25
CA TYR A 761 24.91 4.53 44.65
C TYR A 761 24.50 3.42 45.62
N ASP A 762 25.16 3.35 46.77
CA ASP A 762 24.80 2.44 47.88
C ASP A 762 23.72 3.02 48.81
N ARG A 763 23.47 4.33 48.71
CA ARG A 763 22.49 5.09 49.48
C ARG A 763 21.86 6.18 48.61
N ARG A 764 20.74 6.74 49.06
CA ARG A 764 20.02 7.79 48.34
C ARG A 764 20.90 9.05 48.14
N PRO A 765 21.20 9.47 46.90
CA PRO A 765 21.89 10.72 46.64
C PRO A 765 20.94 11.92 46.86
N PRO A 766 21.46 13.09 47.27
CA PRO A 766 20.70 14.34 47.33
C PRO A 766 20.02 14.66 45.98
N VAL A 767 18.92 15.40 45.99
CA VAL A 767 18.21 15.79 44.76
C VAL A 767 18.87 17.03 44.15
N GLU A 768 19.26 16.94 42.89
CA GLU A 768 19.94 18.02 42.14
C GLU A 768 19.10 18.49 40.95
N THR A 769 18.27 19.53 41.12
CA THR A 769 17.39 20.04 40.03
C THR A 769 18.01 21.18 39.23
N LYS A 770 19.12 21.75 39.71
CA LYS A 770 19.78 22.91 39.08
C LYS A 770 20.50 22.47 37.80
N GLY A 771 20.21 23.13 36.69
CA GLY A 771 20.84 22.86 35.39
C GLY A 771 20.26 21.66 34.63
N TRP A 772 19.09 21.18 35.03
CA TRP A 772 18.31 20.14 34.37
C TRP A 772 16.91 20.65 34.09
N ALA A 773 16.35 20.37 32.91
CA ALA A 773 14.97 20.73 32.58
C ALA A 773 13.97 19.80 33.26
N HIS A 774 14.25 18.49 33.29
CA HIS A 774 13.37 17.47 33.85
C HIS A 774 14.15 16.62 34.87
N VAL A 775 13.50 16.32 35.99
CA VAL A 775 14.05 15.39 36.99
C VAL A 775 12.91 14.53 37.54
N VAL A 776 12.93 13.25 37.19
CA VAL A 776 11.90 12.27 37.55
C VAL A 776 12.54 11.14 38.35
N GLU A 777 11.93 10.75 39.46
CA GLU A 777 12.36 9.62 40.30
C GLU A 777 11.25 8.58 40.39
N VAL A 778 11.54 7.34 40.00
CA VAL A 778 10.60 6.21 39.98
C VAL A 778 11.12 5.07 40.85
N GLY A 779 10.20 4.22 41.31
CA GLY A 779 10.56 2.93 41.91
C GLY A 779 10.66 1.87 40.83
N TYR A 780 11.67 1.02 40.91
CA TYR A 780 11.94 -0.05 39.96
C TYR A 780 12.22 -1.34 40.73
N GLU A 781 11.55 -2.44 40.39
CA GLU A 781 11.84 -3.75 40.95
C GLU A 781 12.70 -4.55 39.98
N SER A 782 13.90 -4.92 40.41
CA SER A 782 14.85 -5.71 39.61
C SER A 782 14.77 -7.20 40.00
N PRO A 783 14.05 -8.05 39.25
CA PRO A 783 13.88 -9.47 39.58
C PRO A 783 15.15 -10.32 39.39
N THR A 784 15.98 -9.98 38.40
CA THR A 784 17.21 -10.69 38.06
C THR A 784 18.44 -10.05 38.69
N GLY A 785 18.35 -8.77 39.02
CA GLY A 785 19.47 -8.01 39.59
C GLY A 785 20.38 -7.44 38.51
N THR A 786 19.89 -7.26 37.29
CA THR A 786 20.59 -6.60 36.18
C THR A 786 19.71 -5.47 35.67
N ILE A 787 20.24 -4.25 35.60
CA ILE A 787 19.52 -3.07 35.12
C ILE A 787 20.35 -2.47 33.99
N GLU A 788 20.35 -3.15 32.85
CA GLU A 788 21.07 -2.76 31.64
C GLU A 788 20.11 -2.02 30.73
N LEU A 789 20.38 -0.74 30.48
CA LEU A 789 19.60 0.07 29.55
C LEU A 789 20.13 -0.18 28.14
N THR A 790 19.28 -0.63 27.24
CA THR A 790 19.58 -0.90 25.85
C THR A 790 18.69 -0.10 24.91
N ASP A 791 19.18 0.12 23.70
CA ASP A 791 18.35 0.39 22.54
C ASP A 791 18.49 -0.81 21.61
N ASN A 792 17.44 -1.62 21.52
CA ASN A 792 17.46 -2.87 20.77
C ASN A 792 17.52 -2.67 19.25
N LEU A 793 17.21 -1.46 18.75
CA LEU A 793 17.30 -1.12 17.33
C LEU A 793 18.70 -0.59 17.00
N ALA A 794 19.19 0.37 17.80
CA ALA A 794 20.51 0.98 17.60
C ALA A 794 21.68 0.11 18.07
N GLY A 795 21.41 -0.95 18.85
CA GLY A 795 22.44 -1.80 19.44
C GLY A 795 23.24 -1.11 20.56
N VAL A 796 22.66 -0.07 21.18
CA VAL A 796 23.27 0.62 22.31
C VAL A 796 23.10 -0.24 23.55
N GLU A 797 24.18 -0.44 24.30
CA GLU A 797 24.16 -1.11 25.60
C GLU A 797 24.85 -0.24 26.65
N LEU A 798 24.11 0.20 27.66
CA LEU A 798 24.64 0.98 28.77
C LEU A 798 25.04 0.07 29.95
N PRO A 799 26.02 0.50 30.77
CA PRO A 799 26.51 -0.34 31.87
C PRO A 799 25.43 -0.68 32.92
N ASP A 800 25.43 -1.92 33.44
CA ASP A 800 24.47 -2.41 34.46
C ASP A 800 24.35 -1.52 35.71
N LEU A 801 23.22 -0.86 35.88
CA LEU A 801 22.94 0.06 37.00
C LEU A 801 22.70 -0.65 38.35
N SER A 802 22.61 -1.98 38.38
CA SER A 802 22.40 -2.74 39.61
C SER A 802 23.56 -2.57 40.61
N LEU A 803 23.25 -2.55 41.90
CA LEU A 803 24.29 -2.48 42.93
C LEU A 803 24.89 -3.87 43.15
N ARG A 804 25.91 -4.23 42.37
CA ARG A 804 26.64 -5.51 42.45
C ARG A 804 25.74 -6.72 42.18
N GLY A 805 24.90 -6.68 41.14
CA GLY A 805 24.02 -7.80 40.78
C GLY A 805 22.87 -8.02 41.76
N ARG A 806 22.55 -7.02 42.59
CA ARG A 806 21.58 -7.18 43.68
C ARG A 806 20.16 -7.13 43.14
N LYS A 807 19.37 -8.16 43.45
CA LYS A 807 17.91 -8.19 43.21
C LYS A 807 17.14 -7.29 44.19
N GLY A 808 15.95 -6.86 43.78
CA GLY A 808 14.94 -6.20 44.61
C GLY A 808 14.67 -4.75 44.21
N HIS A 809 14.13 -3.97 45.14
CA HIS A 809 13.70 -2.60 44.84
C HIS A 809 14.86 -1.60 44.76
N TYR A 810 14.85 -0.87 43.67
CA TYR A 810 15.67 0.29 43.37
C TYR A 810 14.82 1.55 43.27
N ARG A 811 15.49 2.68 43.45
CA ARG A 811 15.00 3.98 43.04
C ARG A 811 15.86 4.42 41.87
N ILE A 812 15.21 4.78 40.78
CA ILE A 812 15.86 5.28 39.58
C ILE A 812 15.48 6.73 39.42
N ARG A 813 16.48 7.62 39.31
CA ARG A 813 16.27 9.03 39.04
C ARG A 813 16.89 9.39 37.71
N VAL A 814 16.06 9.92 36.83
CA VAL A 814 16.44 10.38 35.50
C VAL A 814 16.45 11.89 35.50
N HIS A 815 17.59 12.46 35.17
CA HIS A 815 17.76 13.86 34.87
C HIS A 815 17.90 14.02 33.36
N TYR A 816 17.03 14.82 32.77
CA TYR A 816 16.98 15.02 31.33
C TYR A 816 16.99 16.52 31.02
N ASP A 817 17.84 16.88 30.07
CA ASP A 817 17.95 18.22 29.49
C ASP A 817 17.71 18.03 27.98
N PRO A 818 16.57 18.48 27.44
CA PRO A 818 16.24 18.31 26.03
C PRO A 818 17.21 19.13 25.16
N PRO A 819 17.29 18.85 23.86
CA PRO A 819 18.15 19.61 22.96
C PRO A 819 17.73 21.10 22.94
N ASP A 820 18.72 22.00 23.05
CA ASP A 820 18.55 23.44 22.93
C ASP A 820 19.18 23.88 21.60
N TRP A 821 18.32 24.01 20.59
CA TRP A 821 18.72 24.35 19.22
C TRP A 821 19.34 25.75 19.12
N GLU A 822 18.93 26.69 19.96
CA GLU A 822 19.49 28.06 19.98
C GLU A 822 20.93 28.05 20.48
N ARG A 823 21.21 27.18 21.46
CA ARG A 823 22.53 27.13 22.11
C ARG A 823 23.46 26.09 21.50
N LYS A 824 22.99 25.31 20.52
CA LYS A 824 23.72 24.14 19.99
C LYS A 824 24.19 23.23 21.12
N VAL A 825 23.30 22.95 22.07
CA VAL A 825 23.54 22.01 23.15
C VAL A 825 22.62 20.82 22.91
N GLY A 826 23.21 19.66 22.69
CA GLY A 826 22.48 18.40 22.50
C GLY A 826 21.90 17.93 23.81
N GLN A 827 21.12 16.86 23.72
CA GLN A 827 20.45 16.33 24.89
C GLN A 827 21.44 15.72 25.88
N ARG A 828 21.14 15.88 27.17
CA ARG A 828 21.93 15.33 28.27
C ARG A 828 21.03 14.43 29.10
N LEU A 829 21.55 13.24 29.40
CA LEU A 829 20.85 12.26 30.20
C LEU A 829 21.76 11.81 31.36
N LEU A 830 21.24 11.88 32.58
CA LEU A 830 21.89 11.33 33.76
C LEU A 830 20.93 10.38 34.46
N VAL A 831 21.29 9.10 34.51
CA VAL A 831 20.50 8.04 35.14
C VAL A 831 21.21 7.61 36.42
N MET A 832 20.54 7.81 37.55
CA MET A 832 21.03 7.39 38.87
C MET A 832 20.21 6.22 39.40
N ALA A 833 20.86 5.19 39.93
CA ALA A 833 20.21 4.06 40.58
C ALA A 833 20.76 3.81 41.99
N TRP A 834 19.88 3.50 42.95
CA TRP A 834 20.29 3.06 44.29
C TRP A 834 19.24 2.14 44.93
N PRO A 835 19.62 1.24 45.85
CA PRO A 835 18.66 0.41 46.56
C PRO A 835 17.71 1.27 47.40
N GLY A 836 16.40 1.11 47.22
CA GLY A 836 15.40 1.88 47.94
C GLY A 836 14.01 1.32 47.70
N ARG A 837 13.15 1.36 48.72
CA ARG A 837 11.76 0.92 48.62
C ARG A 837 10.87 2.04 48.13
N GLY A 838 9.75 1.66 47.52
CA GLY A 838 8.64 2.54 47.17
C GLY A 838 8.51 2.71 45.67
N ASP A 839 7.28 2.54 45.18
CA ASP A 839 6.96 2.52 43.75
C ASP A 839 6.45 3.89 43.26
N ALA A 840 6.33 4.86 44.18
CA ALA A 840 5.81 6.17 43.87
C ALA A 840 6.72 6.92 42.89
N ARG A 841 6.13 7.38 41.78
CA ARG A 841 6.73 8.36 40.87
C ARG A 841 6.76 9.73 41.56
N VAL A 842 7.92 10.39 41.52
CA VAL A 842 8.14 11.72 42.09
C VAL A 842 8.78 12.59 41.01
N VAL A 843 8.06 13.63 40.59
CA VAL A 843 8.56 14.64 39.66
C VAL A 843 9.14 15.79 40.47
N HIS A 844 10.45 15.97 40.43
CA HIS A 844 11.14 17.07 41.13
C HIS A 844 11.16 18.36 40.29
N ARG A 845 11.12 18.21 38.96
CA ARG A 845 10.99 19.31 38.01
C ARG A 845 10.26 18.83 36.75
N ALA A 846 9.25 19.58 36.34
CA ALA A 846 8.40 19.30 35.19
C ALA A 846 8.75 20.22 34.01
N PRO A 847 8.41 19.84 32.76
CA PRO A 847 8.53 20.73 31.60
C PRO A 847 7.81 22.06 31.85
N PRO A 848 8.29 23.19 31.32
CA PRO A 848 7.41 24.32 31.07
C PRO A 848 6.29 23.84 30.13
N ARG A 849 5.04 23.95 30.58
CA ARG A 849 3.85 23.57 29.80
C ARG A 849 3.60 24.50 28.64
#